data_AF-A0A517VY48-F1
#
_entry.id   AF-A0A517VY48-F1
#
_cell.length_a   1.000
_cell.length_b   1.000
_cell.length_c   1.000
_cell.angle_alpha   90.00
_cell.angle_beta   90.00
_cell.angle_gamma   90.00
#
_symmetry.space_group_name_H-M   'P 1'
#
loop_
_entity.id
_entity.type
_entity.pdbx_description
1 polymer ?
#
loop_
_entity_poly.entity_id
_entity_poly.type
_entity_poly.pdbx_seq_one_letter_code
_entity_poly.pdbx_strand_id
1 'polypeptide(L)'
;MTLAELLENQFRADIRFRGAAYIEAERVELTRITADHIFAVVRDGVEYQTQLSRDDGNLKTYCTCDQFQKFNVCKHLWASILAVDDAGYLTGTVKPGYIPPFIIENAPLSFDEGDEDFDFSMPAEFELGSPRSRKTKSGDSQSTAVSAKPRLREWETRLVDLKNEFALAPVLSKTTQQEREIFYEIDVEESLESGQLVVQTSQRQRRANGQWGKLKPLKLKAGQLQEVEHEDDRRILAYLSGGTPERTNWRAQQTETQIAAFRYRVPYELCELILPLMCGTGHVRYLDRQPDDVDSLIWDAENSWEFCMGVERNRKESTWRLQGHLKREEEILKISAARLIVPGGLVLTHDRITPLEDYDAFPWIKMIQLNETIEVEDGEQQELVDRLLDMPVLPRLQLPEELHLEEITCEPLPELLIHSPQKKRWQQDRLYGEIHFNYLEHLVSGASTQWAIVDREEKRCILRNRELESKAWTLLQDSGFRRLLDRRIQGRDVEIAARDLGNAVRELIKEGWAVRADGKQVHQPSAMQFKVQSGIDWFELHADIDFEGQTVLFPELLSALARGDTSIRLDDGSLGILPEEWIEQYGILAGLAVTDEDHLRFAPNQVALLDALLNAQEFVETDEVFDEFREKIRSFSGILIEDEPDGFKGDLRKYQLEGLGWLQFLQDFHFGGCLADDMGLGKTVQLLALLLRRKETREEHLPSLAVVPKSLMFNWLQEAGKFTPSLKVIEYSGGDRSKIIEQLPDYDLVLTTYGTMRRDVTLIKDIQFDYAVLDEAQMIKNSGSQVAKASRLLKAKHRLALSGTPVENHLGDLWSIFEFLNPGMLGRSSVFKTYTSDIEDKNSRVMLGNALRPFILRRTKEQVANELPEKVEQTLYCDMGEEQSRLYDELRQHYRDSILGMVESKGLGKTKIHVLEALLRLRQAACHPALLERGEAMDASAKMDVLIPHLEELIEEGHKALVFSQFTSMLSIVQEHLDQKEIVYEYLDGQTRDRKERVERFQTDKECGIFLISLKAGGLGLNLTAADYVFILDPWWNPAVETQAIDRAHRVGQTKRVFAYKLICRNTVEEKITELQQQKRELADAILEENQSVLKNLSSDDLELLLS
;
A
#
# COMPACT_ATOMS: atom_id res chain seq x y z
N MET A 1 39.75 0.40 6.74
CA MET A 1 38.74 1.32 7.27
C MET A 1 38.01 1.91 6.08
N THR A 2 36.76 1.51 5.90
CA THR A 2 35.87 2.10 4.89
C THR A 2 35.27 3.41 5.44
N LEU A 3 34.58 4.18 4.59
CA LEU A 3 33.93 5.42 5.03
C LEU A 3 32.79 5.14 6.02
N ALA A 4 32.04 4.05 5.81
CA ALA A 4 31.01 3.54 6.71
C ALA A 4 31.60 3.14 8.08
N GLU A 5 32.73 2.43 8.12
CA GLU A 5 33.39 2.05 9.39
C GLU A 5 33.87 3.29 10.19
N LEU A 6 34.28 4.37 9.52
CA LEU A 6 34.67 5.61 10.19
C LEU A 6 33.45 6.33 10.80
N LEU A 7 32.33 6.37 10.06
CA LEU A 7 31.15 7.17 10.40
C LEU A 7 30.08 6.37 11.16
N GLU A 8 30.28 5.07 11.40
CA GLU A 8 29.31 4.17 12.02
C GLU A 8 28.74 4.70 13.35
N ASN A 9 29.59 5.31 14.19
CA ASN A 9 29.21 5.84 15.50
C ASN A 9 28.37 7.13 15.43
N GLN A 10 28.29 7.77 14.25
CA GLN A 10 27.50 8.98 14.03
C GLN A 10 26.07 8.66 13.56
N PHE A 11 25.82 7.42 13.11
CA PHE A 11 24.51 6.97 12.64
C PHE A 11 23.89 5.94 13.59
N ARG A 12 22.67 6.21 14.06
CA ARG A 12 21.89 5.26 14.86
C ARG A 12 21.64 3.95 14.09
N ALA A 13 21.55 2.83 14.81
CA ALA A 13 21.39 1.51 14.20
C ALA A 13 20.14 1.39 13.30
N ASP A 14 19.05 2.05 13.64
CA ASP A 14 17.81 2.08 12.85
C ASP A 14 17.97 2.82 11.51
N ILE A 15 18.73 3.90 11.49
CA ILE A 15 19.06 4.66 10.27
C ILE A 15 20.00 3.84 9.38
N ARG A 16 20.99 3.16 9.99
CA ARG A 16 21.94 2.30 9.27
C ARG A 16 21.25 1.11 8.60
N PHE A 17 20.35 0.44 9.33
CA PHE A 17 19.57 -0.67 8.81
C PHE A 17 18.70 -0.26 7.60
N ARG A 18 18.01 0.89 7.70
CA ARG A 18 17.20 1.41 6.60
C ARG A 18 18.06 1.84 5.40
N GLY A 19 19.19 2.50 5.64
CA GLY A 19 20.13 2.90 4.58
C GLY A 19 20.68 1.71 3.79
N ALA A 20 21.06 0.63 4.47
CA ALA A 20 21.54 -0.59 3.82
C ALA A 20 20.45 -1.26 2.93
N ALA A 21 19.19 -1.21 3.37
CA ALA A 21 18.07 -1.73 2.58
C ALA A 21 17.87 -1.01 1.23
N TYR A 22 18.26 0.26 1.10
CA TYR A 22 18.17 0.99 -0.18
C TYR A 22 19.23 0.56 -1.20
N ILE A 23 20.41 0.12 -0.74
CA ILE A 23 21.42 -0.48 -1.62
C ILE A 23 20.99 -1.87 -2.07
N GLU A 24 20.54 -2.73 -1.15
CA GLU A 24 20.03 -4.08 -1.49
C GLU A 24 18.88 -4.02 -2.50
N ALA A 25 18.12 -2.92 -2.52
CA ALA A 25 17.02 -2.69 -3.43
C ALA A 25 17.40 -1.96 -4.74
N GLU A 26 18.68 -1.72 -5.00
CA GLU A 26 19.19 -0.97 -6.17
C GLU A 26 18.55 0.43 -6.33
N ARG A 27 18.28 1.11 -5.20
CA ARG A 27 17.59 2.42 -5.16
C ARG A 27 18.54 3.61 -5.00
N VAL A 28 19.85 3.39 -5.16
CA VAL A 28 20.89 4.43 -5.04
C VAL A 28 21.63 4.52 -6.37
N GLU A 29 21.66 5.71 -6.96
CA GLU A 29 22.34 5.98 -8.23
C GLU A 29 23.35 7.12 -8.04
N LEU A 30 24.63 6.85 -8.30
CA LEU A 30 25.69 7.85 -8.25
C LEU A 30 25.70 8.63 -9.57
N THR A 31 25.30 9.89 -9.56
CA THR A 31 25.07 10.68 -10.79
C THR A 31 26.29 11.42 -11.28
N ARG A 32 27.14 11.91 -10.36
CA ARG A 32 28.36 12.64 -10.72
C ARG A 32 29.44 12.43 -9.67
N ILE A 33 30.63 12.07 -10.12
CA ILE A 33 31.81 11.85 -9.27
C ILE A 33 32.94 12.77 -9.77
N THR A 34 33.50 13.54 -8.85
CA THR A 34 34.67 14.39 -9.05
C THR A 34 35.67 14.10 -7.94
N ALA A 35 36.92 14.58 -8.05
CA ALA A 35 37.96 14.31 -7.06
C ALA A 35 37.54 14.74 -5.63
N ASP A 36 36.69 15.75 -5.52
CA ASP A 36 36.28 16.36 -4.25
C ASP A 36 34.77 16.30 -3.97
N HIS A 37 33.92 15.91 -4.93
CA HIS A 37 32.48 15.79 -4.72
C HIS A 37 31.89 14.52 -5.35
N ILE A 38 30.99 13.86 -4.63
CA ILE A 38 30.10 12.81 -5.13
C ILE A 38 28.66 13.26 -4.96
N PHE A 39 27.89 13.16 -6.04
CA PHE A 39 26.45 13.39 -6.08
C PHE A 39 25.75 12.05 -6.27
N ALA A 40 24.72 11.80 -5.48
CA ALA A 40 23.92 10.59 -5.58
C ALA A 40 22.44 10.88 -5.40
N VAL A 41 21.60 10.13 -6.12
CA VAL A 41 20.14 10.16 -6.02
C VAL A 41 19.68 8.88 -5.33
N VAL A 42 18.89 9.02 -4.26
CA VAL A 42 18.30 7.88 -3.53
C VAL A 42 16.80 7.91 -3.70
N ARG A 43 16.24 6.83 -4.27
CA ARG A 43 14.79 6.67 -4.49
C ARG A 43 14.11 6.06 -3.27
N ASP A 44 13.31 6.86 -2.58
CA ASP A 44 12.56 6.45 -1.38
C ASP A 44 11.13 7.00 -1.44
N GLY A 45 10.33 6.47 -2.36
CA GLY A 45 9.02 7.01 -2.73
C GLY A 45 9.10 8.33 -3.53
N VAL A 46 10.13 9.14 -3.26
CA VAL A 46 10.52 10.36 -3.98
C VAL A 46 12.06 10.31 -4.16
N GLU A 47 12.59 11.07 -5.13
CA GLU A 47 14.03 11.18 -5.35
C GLU A 47 14.67 12.18 -4.37
N TYR A 48 15.59 11.70 -3.54
CA TYR A 48 16.37 12.55 -2.64
C TYR A 48 17.79 12.70 -3.17
N GLN A 49 18.24 13.95 -3.29
CA GLN A 49 19.60 14.25 -3.71
C GLN A 49 20.51 14.30 -2.50
N THR A 50 21.63 13.63 -2.60
CA THR A 50 22.68 13.59 -1.57
C THR A 50 24.00 14.02 -2.18
N GLN A 51 24.82 14.67 -1.38
CA GLN A 51 26.14 15.13 -1.78
C GLN A 51 27.15 14.82 -0.69
N LEU A 52 28.29 14.26 -1.09
CA LEU A 52 29.47 14.05 -0.28
C LEU A 52 30.57 14.95 -0.83
N SER A 53 30.97 15.96 -0.07
CA SER A 53 31.99 16.92 -0.44
C SER A 53 33.22 16.76 0.45
N ARG A 54 34.41 16.81 -0.13
CA ARG A 54 35.69 16.71 0.56
C ARG A 54 36.33 18.09 0.60
N ASP A 55 36.59 18.59 1.81
CA ASP A 55 37.23 19.89 2.03
C ASP A 55 38.34 19.72 3.08
N ASP A 56 39.59 20.00 2.69
CA ASP A 56 40.81 19.83 3.52
C ASP A 56 40.93 18.49 4.28
N GLY A 57 40.40 17.41 3.71
CA GLY A 57 40.43 16.06 4.30
C GLY A 57 39.27 15.73 5.23
N ASN A 58 38.32 16.66 5.44
CA ASN A 58 37.05 16.44 6.12
C ASN A 58 35.91 16.16 5.13
N LEU A 59 34.93 15.35 5.55
CA LEU A 59 33.70 15.11 4.78
C LEU A 59 32.63 16.11 5.20
N LYS A 60 32.16 16.88 4.23
CA LYS A 60 30.91 17.63 4.29
C LYS A 60 29.82 16.79 3.61
N THR A 61 28.65 16.73 4.22
CA THR A 61 27.55 15.91 3.73
C THR A 61 26.29 16.76 3.60
N TYR A 62 25.47 16.42 2.61
CA TYR A 62 24.19 17.07 2.39
C TYR A 62 23.16 16.05 1.90
N CYS A 63 21.90 16.26 2.29
CA CYS A 63 20.75 15.53 1.76
C CYS A 63 19.51 16.43 1.77
N THR A 64 18.69 16.32 0.73
CA THR A 64 17.46 17.12 0.59
C THR A 64 16.31 16.69 1.51
N CYS A 65 16.46 15.61 2.28
CA CYS A 65 15.37 15.10 3.12
C CYS A 65 15.19 15.85 4.46
N ASP A 66 13.95 15.94 4.94
CA ASP A 66 13.59 16.62 6.20
C ASP A 66 14.33 16.09 7.43
N GLN A 67 14.65 14.79 7.45
CA GLN A 67 15.42 14.21 8.55
C GLN A 67 16.85 14.74 8.60
N PHE A 68 17.47 14.96 7.45
CA PHE A 68 18.80 15.55 7.39
C PHE A 68 18.78 17.00 7.86
N GLN A 69 17.77 17.79 7.47
CA GLN A 69 17.64 19.17 7.94
C GLN A 69 17.48 19.30 9.47
N LYS A 70 16.88 18.27 10.12
CA LYS A 70 16.66 18.25 11.57
C LYS A 70 17.84 17.67 12.36
N PHE A 71 18.53 16.66 11.82
CA PHE A 71 19.48 15.84 12.59
C PHE A 71 20.89 15.76 11.97
N ASN A 72 21.11 16.33 10.78
CA ASN A 72 22.35 16.23 9.99
C ASN A 72 22.82 14.80 9.67
N VAL A 73 21.97 13.80 9.90
CA VAL A 73 22.16 12.40 9.53
C VAL A 73 20.83 11.83 9.07
N CYS A 74 20.85 11.04 8.01
CA CYS A 74 19.65 10.40 7.48
C CYS A 74 19.97 9.07 6.78
N LYS A 75 18.93 8.30 6.49
CA LYS A 75 19.05 7.00 5.84
C LYS A 75 19.54 7.09 4.39
N HIS A 76 19.18 8.15 3.67
CA HIS A 76 19.61 8.39 2.28
C HIS A 76 21.11 8.71 2.20
N LEU A 77 21.61 9.52 3.14
CA LEU A 77 23.03 9.81 3.25
C LEU A 77 23.85 8.56 3.60
N TRP A 78 23.34 7.73 4.52
CA TRP A 78 23.99 6.46 4.86
C TRP A 78 24.03 5.49 3.67
N ALA A 79 22.94 5.41 2.90
CA ALA A 79 22.88 4.63 1.67
C ALA A 79 23.93 5.11 0.64
N SER A 80 24.13 6.42 0.53
CA SER A 80 25.12 6.98 -0.40
C SER A 80 26.56 6.72 0.05
N ILE A 81 26.84 6.77 1.37
CA ILE A 81 28.14 6.40 1.94
C ILE A 81 28.47 4.93 1.68
N LEU A 82 27.50 4.04 1.88
CA LEU A 82 27.67 2.62 1.60
C LEU A 82 27.87 2.35 0.10
N ALA A 83 27.21 3.11 -0.79
CA ALA A 83 27.35 2.94 -2.24
C ALA A 83 28.76 3.36 -2.72
N VAL A 84 29.34 4.39 -2.12
CA VAL A 84 30.72 4.81 -2.37
C VAL A 84 31.72 3.77 -1.89
N ASP A 85 31.47 3.14 -0.74
CA ASP A 85 32.31 2.06 -0.22
C ASP A 85 32.22 0.78 -1.07
N ASP A 86 31.00 0.37 -1.48
CA ASP A 86 30.75 -0.83 -2.30
C ASP A 86 31.37 -0.72 -3.70
N ALA A 87 31.23 0.45 -4.33
CA ALA A 87 31.81 0.71 -5.64
C ALA A 87 33.31 1.07 -5.61
N GLY A 88 33.92 1.14 -4.42
CA GLY A 88 35.36 1.31 -4.26
C GLY A 88 35.91 2.66 -4.72
N TYR A 89 35.11 3.74 -4.70
CA TYR A 89 35.47 5.05 -5.27
C TYR A 89 36.48 5.86 -4.42
N LEU A 90 37.18 5.26 -3.47
CA LEU A 90 38.19 5.93 -2.64
C LEU A 90 39.60 5.53 -3.10
N THR A 91 40.46 6.52 -3.37
CA THR A 91 41.84 6.29 -3.86
C THR A 91 42.79 5.66 -2.83
N GLY A 92 42.35 5.46 -1.57
CA GLY A 92 43.20 4.92 -0.50
C GLY A 92 42.44 4.56 0.78
N THR A 93 43.19 4.26 1.85
CA THR A 93 42.61 3.89 3.16
C THR A 93 42.17 5.11 3.95
N VAL A 94 40.91 5.11 4.40
CA VAL A 94 40.32 6.18 5.22
C VAL A 94 40.96 6.21 6.60
N LYS A 95 41.26 7.42 7.13
CA LYS A 95 41.76 7.63 8.50
C LYS A 95 40.97 8.75 9.19
N PRO A 96 40.82 8.72 10.53
CA PRO A 96 40.23 9.84 11.27
C PRO A 96 40.97 11.16 10.96
N GLY A 97 40.27 12.13 10.39
CA GLY A 97 40.81 13.43 9.98
C GLY A 97 41.48 13.47 8.60
N TYR A 98 41.40 12.40 7.79
CA TYR A 98 41.87 12.40 6.41
C TYR A 98 41.08 11.41 5.54
N ILE A 99 40.30 11.96 4.60
CA ILE A 99 39.60 11.20 3.56
C ILE A 99 40.36 11.33 2.23
N PRO A 100 40.76 10.22 1.61
CA PRO A 100 41.48 10.24 0.34
C PRO A 100 40.56 10.72 -0.81
N PRO A 101 41.11 11.30 -1.90
CA PRO A 101 40.33 11.74 -3.05
C PRO A 101 39.45 10.63 -3.65
N PHE A 102 38.35 11.01 -4.28
CA PHE A 102 37.51 10.07 -5.01
C PHE A 102 38.12 9.68 -6.36
N ILE A 103 37.96 8.43 -6.79
CA ILE A 103 38.45 7.91 -8.07
C ILE A 103 37.57 8.44 -9.21
N ILE A 104 38.18 9.05 -10.23
CA ILE A 104 37.52 9.47 -11.46
C ILE A 104 37.84 8.44 -12.55
N GLU A 105 36.86 7.70 -13.05
CA GLU A 105 36.98 6.92 -14.30
C GLU A 105 36.27 7.65 -15.46
N ASN A 106 36.90 7.62 -16.64
CA ASN A 106 36.42 8.25 -17.89
C ASN A 106 35.30 7.42 -18.59
N ALA A 107 34.08 8.00 -18.68
CA ALA A 107 33.06 8.13 -19.76
C ALA A 107 32.91 7.08 -20.92
N PRO A 108 31.76 6.95 -21.66
CA PRO A 108 30.68 7.95 -21.87
C PRO A 108 29.22 7.42 -21.93
N LEU A 109 28.22 8.32 -21.79
CA LEU A 109 27.00 8.34 -22.61
C LEU A 109 26.36 9.75 -22.54
N SER A 110 25.87 10.16 -23.70
CA SER A 110 25.45 11.49 -24.13
C SER A 110 24.28 12.10 -23.35
N PHE A 111 24.44 13.35 -22.92
CA PHE A 111 23.33 14.29 -22.77
C PHE A 111 23.62 15.52 -23.62
N ASP A 112 22.58 15.91 -24.35
CA ASP A 112 22.52 17.05 -25.26
C ASP A 112 22.88 18.33 -24.49
N GLU A 113 23.75 19.15 -25.07
CA GLU A 113 24.12 20.46 -24.55
C GLU A 113 22.93 21.40 -24.72
N GLY A 114 22.22 21.63 -23.62
CA GLY A 114 21.14 22.60 -23.60
C GLY A 114 20.42 22.62 -22.27
N ASP A 115 21.13 22.94 -21.18
CA ASP A 115 20.49 23.60 -20.03
C ASP A 115 21.55 24.33 -19.19
N GLU A 116 21.19 25.56 -18.85
CA GLU A 116 21.98 26.60 -18.22
C GLU A 116 22.51 26.17 -16.83
N ASP A 117 23.68 26.73 -16.47
CA ASP A 117 24.33 26.61 -15.17
C ASP A 117 23.34 26.85 -14.00
N PHE A 118 22.84 25.78 -13.39
CA PHE A 118 22.15 25.84 -12.09
C PHE A 118 23.19 26.04 -10.97
N ASP A 119 23.53 27.29 -10.72
CA ASP A 119 24.32 27.73 -9.57
C ASP A 119 23.49 27.54 -8.27
N PHE A 120 23.69 26.41 -7.59
CA PHE A 120 23.16 26.18 -6.25
C PHE A 120 24.01 26.96 -5.23
N SER A 121 23.59 28.19 -4.91
CA SER A 121 24.10 28.88 -3.73
C SER A 121 23.63 28.16 -2.46
N MET A 122 24.55 27.49 -1.76
CA MET A 122 24.32 26.74 -0.52
C MET A 122 23.95 27.63 0.68
N PRO A 123 22.93 27.28 1.49
CA PRO A 123 22.80 27.75 2.86
C PRO A 123 23.82 27.05 3.79
N ALA A 124 24.26 27.74 4.85
CA ALA A 124 25.41 27.41 5.71
C ALA A 124 25.60 25.91 6.07
N GLU A 125 26.80 25.41 5.76
CA GLU A 125 27.27 24.01 5.82
C GLU A 125 27.63 23.52 7.24
N PHE A 126 27.55 22.21 7.46
CA PHE A 126 27.93 21.54 8.73
C PHE A 126 29.08 20.54 8.54
N GLU A 127 30.11 20.63 9.39
CA GLU A 127 31.27 19.71 9.41
C GLU A 127 31.04 18.53 10.37
N LEU A 128 31.28 17.29 9.91
CA LEU A 128 31.33 16.11 10.78
C LEU A 128 32.74 15.99 11.40
N GLY A 129 32.89 16.47 12.64
CA GLY A 129 34.17 16.51 13.34
C GLY A 129 34.78 15.12 13.67
N SER A 130 36.10 15.02 13.54
CA SER A 130 36.90 13.84 13.90
C SER A 130 37.07 13.65 15.42
N PRO A 131 37.21 12.42 15.95
CA PRO A 131 37.37 12.18 17.37
C PRO A 131 38.71 12.74 17.90
N ARG A 132 38.65 13.69 18.83
CA ARG A 132 39.82 14.29 19.49
C ARG A 132 40.59 13.26 20.33
N SER A 133 41.84 13.03 19.93
CA SER A 133 42.87 12.33 20.71
C SER A 133 43.19 13.08 22.01
N ARG A 134 42.97 12.41 23.16
CA ARG A 134 43.32 12.90 24.50
C ARG A 134 44.83 12.71 24.72
N LYS A 135 45.59 13.80 24.65
CA LYS A 135 46.98 13.84 25.12
C LYS A 135 47.03 13.72 26.64
N THR A 136 47.70 12.68 27.10
CA THR A 136 48.20 12.49 28.46
C THR A 136 49.27 13.53 28.79
N LYS A 137 49.18 14.14 29.99
CA LYS A 137 50.34 14.60 30.74
C LYS A 137 50.19 14.25 32.21
N SER A 138 51.26 13.64 32.68
CA SER A 138 51.59 13.02 33.96
C SER A 138 51.90 14.02 35.08
N GLY A 139 51.77 13.57 36.33
CA GLY A 139 52.38 14.18 37.52
C GLY A 139 51.47 14.06 38.76
N ASP A 140 51.24 12.86 39.28
CA ASP A 140 51.91 12.24 40.45
C ASP A 140 51.45 12.75 41.83
N SER A 141 50.72 11.92 42.60
CA SER A 141 51.28 11.25 43.79
C SER A 141 50.19 10.62 44.71
N GLN A 142 50.28 9.29 44.84
CA GLN A 142 50.17 8.46 46.05
C GLN A 142 48.86 8.23 46.84
N SER A 143 48.46 6.94 46.80
CA SER A 143 47.92 6.06 47.87
C SER A 143 46.57 6.43 48.52
N THR A 144 45.60 5.53 48.68
CA THR A 144 45.67 4.17 49.24
C THR A 144 44.53 3.27 48.72
N ALA A 145 44.78 1.97 48.68
CA ALA A 145 43.86 0.93 48.24
C ALA A 145 42.75 0.64 49.27
N VAL A 146 41.49 0.44 48.81
CA VAL A 146 40.49 -0.39 49.52
C VAL A 146 39.64 -1.17 48.51
N SER A 147 39.63 -2.49 48.75
CA SER A 147 38.86 -3.64 48.25
C SER A 147 37.92 -3.53 47.04
N ALA A 148 38.15 -4.45 46.09
CA ALA A 148 37.17 -4.87 45.09
C ALA A 148 35.98 -5.61 45.76
N LYS A 149 34.75 -5.16 45.49
CA LYS A 149 33.54 -5.97 45.70
C LYS A 149 33.38 -6.95 44.53
N PRO A 150 32.91 -8.18 44.78
CA PRO A 150 32.82 -9.21 43.75
C PRO A 150 31.77 -8.83 42.70
N ARG A 151 32.06 -9.10 41.43
CA ARG A 151 31.08 -9.01 40.34
C ARG A 151 30.04 -10.11 40.53
N LEU A 152 28.80 -9.70 40.78
CA LEU A 152 27.64 -10.58 40.83
C LEU A 152 27.42 -11.22 39.46
N ARG A 153 26.93 -12.47 39.45
CA ARG A 153 26.65 -13.22 38.21
C ARG A 153 25.35 -12.72 37.56
N GLU A 154 25.14 -12.95 36.27
CA GLU A 154 23.96 -12.43 35.54
C GLU A 154 22.63 -12.81 36.19
N TRP A 155 22.50 -14.01 36.77
CA TRP A 155 21.28 -14.41 37.47
C TRP A 155 21.08 -13.71 38.82
N GLU A 156 22.15 -13.35 39.53
CA GLU A 156 22.08 -12.48 40.71
C GLU A 156 21.74 -11.03 40.32
N THR A 157 22.18 -10.59 39.15
CA THR A 157 21.85 -9.27 38.60
C THR A 157 20.36 -9.22 38.24
N ARG A 158 19.84 -10.28 37.60
CA ARG A 158 18.40 -10.44 37.34
C ARG A 158 17.56 -10.56 38.61
N LEU A 159 18.06 -11.18 39.69
CA LEU A 159 17.39 -11.19 40.99
C LEU A 159 17.45 -9.83 41.70
N VAL A 160 18.49 -9.03 41.46
CA VAL A 160 18.59 -7.65 41.95
C VAL A 160 17.65 -6.74 41.16
N ASP A 161 17.51 -6.95 39.85
CA ASP A 161 16.56 -6.23 39.00
C ASP A 161 15.11 -6.63 39.32
N LEU A 162 14.82 -7.92 39.55
CA LEU A 162 13.54 -8.40 40.09
C LEU A 162 13.28 -7.86 41.50
N LYS A 163 14.31 -7.74 42.36
CA LYS A 163 14.19 -7.09 43.67
C LYS A 163 13.88 -5.59 43.54
N ASN A 164 14.39 -4.92 42.50
CA ASN A 164 14.10 -3.52 42.21
C ASN A 164 12.70 -3.35 41.57
N GLU A 165 12.22 -4.32 40.80
CA GLU A 165 10.83 -4.38 40.31
C GLU A 165 9.83 -4.69 41.44
N PHE A 166 10.15 -5.61 42.35
CA PHE A 166 9.36 -5.82 43.57
C PHE A 166 9.42 -4.63 44.54
N ALA A 167 10.40 -3.73 44.39
CA ALA A 167 10.45 -2.45 45.10
C ALA A 167 9.61 -1.34 44.44
N LEU A 168 9.02 -1.60 43.25
CA LEU A 168 8.16 -0.71 42.48
C LEU A 168 6.70 -1.19 42.41
N ALA A 169 6.22 -1.85 43.47
CA ALA A 169 4.80 -1.87 43.85
C ALA A 169 4.64 -1.01 45.12
N PRO A 170 3.48 -0.36 45.37
CA PRO A 170 3.40 0.81 46.23
C PRO A 170 3.69 0.41 47.67
N VAL A 171 4.92 0.63 48.09
CA VAL A 171 5.23 0.77 49.50
C VAL A 171 4.55 2.06 49.92
N LEU A 172 3.44 1.94 50.65
CA LEU A 172 2.99 2.93 51.61
C LEU A 172 4.17 3.22 52.53
N SER A 173 5.08 4.06 52.05
CA SER A 173 6.16 4.56 52.86
C SER A 173 5.47 5.47 53.85
N LYS A 174 5.50 5.08 55.11
CA LYS A 174 5.40 6.00 56.24
C LYS A 174 6.61 6.93 56.16
N THR A 175 6.67 7.77 55.12
CA THR A 175 7.41 9.00 55.22
C THR A 175 6.59 9.87 56.15
N THR A 176 7.27 10.48 57.11
CA THR A 176 6.76 11.60 57.86
C THR A 176 6.57 12.74 56.85
N GLN A 177 5.50 12.67 56.05
CA GLN A 177 5.17 13.63 55.01
C GLN A 177 4.82 14.93 55.72
N GLN A 178 5.74 15.89 55.61
CA GLN A 178 5.48 17.25 56.02
C GLN A 178 4.44 17.81 55.06
N GLU A 179 3.23 18.14 55.57
CA GLU A 179 2.18 18.82 54.79
C GLU A 179 2.81 19.94 53.95
N ARG A 180 2.62 19.86 52.64
CA ARG A 180 3.14 20.80 51.64
C ARG A 180 1.95 21.51 51.02
N GLU A 181 1.96 22.83 51.10
CA GLU A 181 0.92 23.68 50.53
C GLU A 181 1.52 24.46 49.36
N ILE A 182 0.84 24.43 48.21
CA ILE A 182 1.25 25.06 46.96
C ILE A 182 0.41 26.32 46.76
N PHE A 183 1.08 27.42 46.40
CA PHE A 183 0.47 28.71 46.14
C PHE A 183 0.69 29.13 44.69
N TYR A 184 -0.33 29.74 44.09
CA TYR A 184 -0.32 30.29 42.73
C TYR A 184 -0.35 31.82 42.84
N GLU A 185 0.76 32.47 42.51
CA GLU A 185 0.96 33.91 42.68
C GLU A 185 0.91 34.62 41.33
N ILE A 186 -0.05 35.52 41.13
CA ILE A 186 -0.21 36.32 39.93
C ILE A 186 0.70 37.54 40.01
N ASP A 187 1.60 37.68 39.04
CA ASP A 187 2.50 38.82 38.91
C ASP A 187 1.84 39.91 38.04
N VAL A 188 1.30 40.94 38.68
CA VAL A 188 0.52 41.99 38.00
C VAL A 188 1.40 42.83 37.08
N GLU A 189 2.62 43.16 37.51
CA GLU A 189 3.53 44.04 36.76
C GLU A 189 4.01 43.36 35.47
N GLU A 190 4.51 42.12 35.58
CA GLU A 190 4.93 41.33 34.41
C GLU A 190 3.74 40.95 33.51
N SER A 191 2.55 40.74 34.07
CA SER A 191 1.35 40.45 33.27
C SER A 191 0.92 41.65 32.42
N LEU A 192 1.06 42.87 32.94
CA LEU A 192 0.80 44.10 32.19
C LEU A 192 1.84 44.34 31.08
N GLU A 193 3.12 44.09 31.37
CA GLU A 193 4.20 44.26 30.38
C GLU A 193 4.14 43.22 29.25
N SER A 194 3.87 41.95 29.60
CA SER A 194 3.85 40.85 28.64
C SER A 194 2.53 40.72 27.87
N GLY A 195 1.44 41.33 28.36
CA GLY A 195 0.11 41.19 27.79
C GLY A 195 -0.47 39.76 27.93
N GLN A 196 0.07 38.96 28.85
CA GLN A 196 -0.37 37.60 29.16
C GLN A 196 -0.39 37.41 30.67
N LEU A 197 -1.20 36.47 31.17
CA LEU A 197 -1.23 36.19 32.60
C LEU A 197 0.07 35.47 33.02
N VAL A 198 0.81 36.06 33.96
CA VAL A 198 2.03 35.48 34.53
C VAL A 198 1.74 34.89 35.91
N VAL A 199 1.89 33.57 36.03
CA VAL A 199 1.66 32.82 37.26
C VAL A 199 2.98 32.25 37.79
N GLN A 200 3.30 32.56 39.03
CA GLN A 200 4.42 32.01 39.78
C GLN A 200 3.94 30.92 40.75
N THR A 201 4.58 29.76 40.76
CA THR A 201 4.29 28.69 41.71
C THR A 201 5.23 28.74 42.90
N SER A 202 4.66 28.68 44.10
CA SER A 202 5.36 28.74 45.38
C SER A 202 4.88 27.63 46.32
N GLN A 203 5.68 27.32 47.34
CA GLN A 203 5.37 26.27 48.31
C GLN A 203 5.81 26.64 49.72
N ARG A 204 5.12 26.10 50.73
CA ARG A 204 5.61 26.04 52.12
C ARG A 204 5.43 24.63 52.68
N GLN A 205 6.36 24.22 53.53
CA GLN A 205 6.35 22.92 54.19
C GLN A 205 6.26 23.10 55.69
N ARG A 206 5.49 22.24 56.35
CA ARG A 206 5.36 22.24 57.81
C ARG A 206 6.64 21.67 58.45
N ARG A 207 7.30 22.47 59.29
CA ARG A 207 8.50 22.04 60.01
C ARG A 207 8.12 21.00 61.07
N ALA A 208 9.10 20.20 61.51
CA ALA A 208 8.90 19.18 62.54
C ALA A 208 8.36 19.70 63.89
N ASN A 209 8.38 21.02 64.13
CA ASN A 209 7.80 21.69 65.30
C ASN A 209 6.32 22.14 65.10
N GLY A 210 5.68 21.75 63.99
CA GLY A 210 4.29 22.09 63.67
C GLY A 210 4.06 23.47 63.08
N GLN A 211 5.10 24.32 62.98
CA GLN A 211 5.02 25.66 62.38
C GLN A 211 5.32 25.61 60.87
N TRP A 212 4.62 26.45 60.09
CA TRP A 212 4.86 26.58 58.65
C TRP A 212 6.22 27.23 58.36
N GLY A 213 6.97 26.66 57.41
CA GLY A 213 8.18 27.27 56.88
C GLY A 213 7.88 28.52 56.04
N LYS A 214 8.92 29.33 55.77
CA LYS A 214 8.82 30.45 54.82
C LYS A 214 8.46 29.93 53.43
N LEU A 215 7.63 30.69 52.72
CA LEU A 215 7.27 30.43 51.33
C LEU A 215 8.51 30.45 50.43
N LYS A 216 8.65 29.45 49.57
CA LYS A 216 9.77 29.31 48.62
C LYS A 216 9.24 28.94 47.24
N PRO A 217 9.92 29.35 46.14
CA PRO A 217 9.53 28.94 44.79
C PRO A 217 9.43 27.43 44.61
N LEU A 218 8.37 26.99 43.92
CA LEU A 218 8.11 25.58 43.62
C LEU A 218 8.81 25.19 42.31
N LYS A 219 10.02 24.67 42.43
CA LYS A 219 10.81 24.18 41.30
C LYS A 219 10.59 22.67 41.13
N LEU A 220 9.74 22.29 40.17
CA LEU A 220 9.48 20.88 39.82
C LEU A 220 10.01 20.53 38.42
N LYS A 221 10.50 19.30 38.25
CA LYS A 221 10.86 18.73 36.94
C LYS A 221 9.67 17.93 36.39
N ALA A 222 9.54 17.83 35.07
CA ALA A 222 8.43 17.14 34.39
C ALA A 222 8.20 15.68 34.89
N GLY A 223 9.26 14.96 35.28
CA GLY A 223 9.14 13.60 35.82
C GLY A 223 8.76 13.51 37.30
N GLN A 224 8.68 14.63 38.03
CA GLN A 224 8.41 14.67 39.48
C GLN A 224 6.98 15.13 39.82
N LEU A 225 6.11 15.27 38.82
CA LEU A 225 4.69 15.63 39.03
C LEU A 225 3.93 14.58 39.86
N GLN A 226 4.40 13.32 39.88
CA GLN A 226 3.84 12.25 40.71
C GLN A 226 4.10 12.44 42.21
N GLU A 227 5.05 13.31 42.59
CA GLU A 227 5.35 13.65 43.99
C GLU A 227 4.36 14.67 44.59
N VAL A 228 3.44 15.21 43.79
CA VAL A 228 2.39 16.14 44.23
C VAL A 228 1.18 15.37 44.74
N GLU A 229 0.78 15.62 45.99
CA GLU A 229 -0.26 14.86 46.70
C GLU A 229 -1.68 15.16 46.21
N HIS A 230 -2.01 16.44 45.96
CA HIS A 230 -3.35 16.85 45.51
C HIS A 230 -3.53 16.62 44.00
N GLU A 231 -4.65 16.01 43.61
CA GLU A 231 -4.94 15.70 42.20
C GLU A 231 -5.09 16.97 41.36
N ASP A 232 -5.77 17.98 41.90
CA ASP A 232 -5.96 19.27 41.22
C ASP A 232 -4.63 20.01 41.01
N ASP A 233 -3.76 20.08 42.03
CA ASP A 233 -2.43 20.69 41.89
C ASP A 233 -1.57 19.95 40.86
N ARG A 234 -1.68 18.62 40.79
CA ARG A 234 -0.97 17.82 39.79
C ARG A 234 -1.45 18.14 38.37
N ARG A 235 -2.77 18.27 38.16
CA ARG A 235 -3.36 18.65 36.88
C ARG A 235 -2.96 20.08 36.49
N ILE A 236 -3.09 21.03 37.41
CA ILE A 236 -2.71 22.44 37.19
C ILE A 236 -1.23 22.55 36.80
N LEU A 237 -0.33 21.89 37.54
CA LEU A 237 1.10 21.92 37.24
C LEU A 237 1.45 21.21 35.93
N ALA A 238 0.70 20.19 35.53
CA ALA A 238 0.86 19.55 34.22
C ALA A 238 0.46 20.49 33.07
N TYR A 239 -0.67 21.20 33.20
CA TYR A 239 -1.07 22.22 32.21
C TYR A 239 -0.07 23.37 32.14
N LEU A 240 0.38 23.89 33.30
CA LEU A 240 1.39 24.94 33.36
C LEU A 240 2.74 24.53 32.75
N SER A 241 3.12 23.24 32.87
CA SER A 241 4.35 22.71 32.25
C SER A 241 4.31 22.72 30.72
N GLY A 242 3.12 22.79 30.12
CA GLY A 242 2.90 22.97 28.68
C GLY A 242 2.81 24.45 28.25
N GLY A 243 2.68 25.38 29.20
CA GLY A 243 2.76 26.82 28.95
C GLY A 243 4.21 27.29 28.79
N THR A 244 4.45 28.36 28.03
CA THR A 244 5.80 28.89 27.80
C THR A 244 6.43 29.39 29.11
N PRO A 245 7.54 28.79 29.60
CA PRO A 245 8.26 29.30 30.76
C PRO A 245 8.93 30.64 30.44
N GLU A 246 9.00 31.54 31.42
CA GLU A 246 9.64 32.85 31.28
C GLU A 246 11.12 32.68 30.87
N ARG A 247 11.46 33.08 29.63
CA ARG A 247 12.82 33.00 29.07
C ARG A 247 13.59 34.29 29.35
N THR A 248 14.14 34.43 30.56
CA THR A 248 15.09 35.51 30.84
C THR A 248 16.54 35.03 30.59
N ASN A 249 17.18 35.66 29.59
CA ASN A 249 18.59 35.57 29.13
C ASN A 249 18.94 34.59 27.98
N TRP A 250 19.56 35.17 26.95
CA TRP A 250 20.20 34.55 25.76
C TRP A 250 21.25 33.46 26.08
N ARG A 251 21.64 33.27 27.35
CA ARG A 251 22.53 32.17 27.79
C ARG A 251 21.80 30.89 28.23
N ALA A 252 20.47 30.84 28.19
CA ALA A 252 19.71 29.69 28.70
C ALA A 252 19.42 28.57 27.68
N GLN A 253 19.68 28.77 26.37
CA GLN A 253 19.35 27.77 25.34
C GLN A 253 20.29 26.55 25.27
N GLN A 254 21.41 26.54 26.00
CA GLN A 254 22.34 25.38 26.03
C GLN A 254 22.18 24.49 27.28
N THR A 255 21.20 24.75 28.16
CA THR A 255 21.04 24.02 29.43
C THR A 255 19.63 23.44 29.62
N GLU A 256 18.97 23.01 28.55
CA GLU A 256 17.58 22.53 28.56
C GLU A 256 17.43 21.03 28.87
N THR A 257 18.01 20.57 29.99
CA THR A 257 17.64 19.25 30.57
C THR A 257 17.59 19.22 32.10
N GLN A 258 17.85 20.33 32.81
CA GLN A 258 17.95 20.28 34.29
C GLN A 258 17.34 21.45 35.09
N ILE A 259 16.81 22.52 34.49
CA ILE A 259 16.25 23.65 35.26
C ILE A 259 14.74 23.48 35.44
N ALA A 260 14.31 23.42 36.69
CA ALA A 260 12.90 23.41 37.07
C ALA A 260 12.30 24.82 37.00
N ALA A 261 11.31 25.01 36.13
CA ALA A 261 10.56 26.26 35.98
C ALA A 261 9.58 26.46 37.15
N PHE A 262 9.31 27.71 37.49
CA PHE A 262 8.37 28.09 38.56
C PHE A 262 7.60 29.38 38.25
N ARG A 263 7.80 29.95 37.05
CA ARG A 263 7.07 31.12 36.51
C ARG A 263 6.62 30.79 35.09
N TYR A 264 5.36 31.04 34.79
CA TYR A 264 4.70 30.58 33.57
C TYR A 264 3.93 31.74 32.95
N ARG A 265 4.11 31.94 31.64
CA ARG A 265 3.22 32.79 30.84
C ARG A 265 2.11 31.93 30.27
N VAL A 266 0.88 32.27 30.64
CA VAL A 266 -0.30 31.46 30.35
C VAL A 266 -1.11 32.15 29.24
N PRO A 267 -1.27 31.52 28.07
CA PRO A 267 -2.20 31.97 27.04
C PRO A 267 -3.64 31.96 27.56
N TYR A 268 -4.49 32.86 27.04
CA TYR A 268 -5.87 33.02 27.50
C TYR A 268 -6.68 31.72 27.40
N GLU A 269 -6.49 30.95 26.33
CA GLU A 269 -7.19 29.68 26.10
C GLU A 269 -6.86 28.64 27.18
N LEU A 270 -5.66 28.71 27.77
CA LEU A 270 -5.27 27.87 28.91
C LEU A 270 -5.82 28.44 30.22
N CYS A 271 -5.95 29.77 30.34
CA CYS A 271 -6.49 30.44 31.52
C CYS A 271 -7.93 30.00 31.83
N GLU A 272 -8.81 29.91 30.82
CA GLU A 272 -10.20 29.45 31.00
C GLU A 272 -10.28 28.07 31.65
N LEU A 273 -9.31 27.19 31.37
CA LEU A 273 -9.28 25.83 31.89
C LEU A 273 -8.62 25.76 33.27
N ILE A 274 -7.53 26.50 33.50
CA ILE A 274 -6.73 26.35 34.73
C ILE A 274 -7.17 27.26 35.87
N LEU A 275 -7.70 28.47 35.60
CA LEU A 275 -8.07 29.43 36.65
C LEU A 275 -9.21 28.93 37.55
N PRO A 276 -10.28 28.29 37.04
CA PRO A 276 -11.29 27.68 37.90
C PRO A 276 -10.69 26.62 38.83
N LEU A 277 -9.78 25.79 38.30
CA LEU A 277 -9.09 24.75 39.07
C LEU A 277 -8.16 25.38 40.14
N MET A 278 -7.39 26.40 39.77
CA MET A 278 -6.50 27.12 40.67
C MET A 278 -7.28 27.80 41.80
N CYS A 279 -8.33 28.57 41.48
CA CYS A 279 -9.16 29.23 42.48
C CYS A 279 -9.88 28.22 43.38
N GLY A 280 -10.26 27.06 42.85
CA GLY A 280 -10.81 25.94 43.62
C GLY A 280 -9.87 25.41 44.72
N THR A 281 -8.55 25.60 44.57
CA THR A 281 -7.57 25.23 45.62
C THR A 281 -7.58 26.21 46.80
N GLY A 282 -8.11 27.42 46.64
CA GLY A 282 -8.09 28.45 47.67
C GLY A 282 -6.70 29.06 47.93
N HIS A 283 -5.70 28.79 47.09
CA HIS A 283 -4.31 29.22 47.28
C HIS A 283 -3.79 30.20 46.19
N VAL A 284 -4.71 30.90 45.50
CA VAL A 284 -4.38 31.90 44.47
C VAL A 284 -4.27 33.29 45.08
N ARG A 285 -3.22 34.05 44.76
CA ARG A 285 -2.97 35.39 45.32
C ARG A 285 -2.15 36.29 44.40
N TYR A 286 -2.02 37.57 44.75
CA TYR A 286 -1.09 38.49 44.07
C TYR A 286 0.33 38.42 44.67
N LEU A 287 1.35 38.57 43.83
CA LEU A 287 2.77 38.47 44.21
C LEU A 287 3.25 39.60 45.15
N ASP A 288 2.58 40.76 45.15
CA ASP A 288 3.00 41.97 45.87
C ASP A 288 2.48 42.08 47.33
N ARG A 289 1.75 41.08 47.84
CA ARG A 289 1.21 41.07 49.22
C ARG A 289 2.15 40.42 50.25
N GLN A 290 2.07 40.89 51.51
CA GLN A 290 2.80 40.30 52.65
C GLN A 290 2.27 38.88 52.98
N PRO A 291 3.13 37.96 53.45
CA PRO A 291 2.80 36.53 53.61
C PRO A 291 1.74 36.19 54.68
N ASP A 292 1.23 37.16 55.44
CA ASP A 292 0.26 36.98 56.54
C ASP A 292 -1.19 37.40 56.18
N ASP A 293 -1.46 37.91 54.97
CA ASP A 293 -2.84 38.15 54.49
C ASP A 293 -3.43 36.86 53.85
N VAL A 294 -4.62 36.46 54.31
CA VAL A 294 -5.24 35.15 54.01
C VAL A 294 -6.30 35.22 52.89
N ASP A 295 -6.46 36.35 52.21
CA ASP A 295 -7.50 36.52 51.20
C ASP A 295 -7.05 35.94 49.84
N SER A 296 -7.65 34.81 49.45
CA SER A 296 -7.45 34.14 48.16
C SER A 296 -8.42 34.63 47.08
N LEU A 297 -7.96 34.62 45.83
CA LEU A 297 -8.76 35.04 44.69
C LEU A 297 -9.81 33.97 44.33
N ILE A 298 -11.05 34.42 44.15
CA ILE A 298 -12.19 33.56 43.79
C ILE A 298 -12.45 33.69 42.29
N TRP A 299 -12.71 32.55 41.64
CA TRP A 299 -13.16 32.52 40.24
C TRP A 299 -14.67 32.73 40.17
N ASP A 300 -15.10 33.77 39.46
CA ASP A 300 -16.50 34.14 39.27
C ASP A 300 -16.87 33.90 37.78
N ALA A 301 -17.55 32.78 37.50
CA ALA A 301 -17.95 32.36 36.16
C ALA A 301 -19.42 32.62 35.84
N GLU A 302 -20.23 33.06 36.81
CA GLU A 302 -21.69 33.13 36.61
C GLU A 302 -22.09 34.21 35.61
N ASN A 303 -21.30 35.29 35.47
CA ASN A 303 -21.54 36.37 34.49
C ASN A 303 -20.23 37.06 34.07
N SER A 304 -19.94 37.10 32.76
CA SER A 304 -18.82 37.85 32.17
C SER A 304 -19.04 39.36 32.27
N TRP A 305 -17.96 40.13 32.40
CA TRP A 305 -18.02 41.57 32.15
C TRP A 305 -18.08 41.81 30.65
N GLU A 306 -18.93 42.71 30.19
CA GLU A 306 -18.92 43.18 28.81
C GLU A 306 -18.22 44.54 28.73
N PHE A 307 -17.30 44.71 27.79
CA PHE A 307 -16.73 46.01 27.50
C PHE A 307 -17.70 46.86 26.66
N CYS A 308 -18.15 47.97 27.24
CA CYS A 308 -19.06 48.92 26.60
C CYS A 308 -18.42 50.30 26.46
N MET A 309 -18.65 50.93 25.31
CA MET A 309 -18.27 52.31 25.03
C MET A 309 -19.52 53.18 25.00
N GLY A 310 -19.64 54.07 25.99
CA GLY A 310 -20.76 55.01 26.11
C GLY A 310 -20.41 56.39 25.58
N VAL A 311 -21.35 56.99 24.86
CA VAL A 311 -21.31 58.41 24.48
C VAL A 311 -22.30 59.18 25.37
N GLU A 312 -21.78 59.96 26.31
CA GLU A 312 -22.58 60.72 27.25
C GLU A 312 -22.51 62.23 26.99
N ARG A 313 -23.64 62.93 27.15
CA ARG A 313 -23.69 64.39 27.02
C ARG A 313 -23.40 65.07 28.37
N ASN A 314 -22.34 65.85 28.45
CA ASN A 314 -22.05 66.70 29.60
C ASN A 314 -22.92 67.97 29.54
N ARG A 315 -24.03 67.97 30.28
CA ARG A 315 -25.00 69.09 30.32
C ARG A 315 -24.45 70.41 30.88
N LYS A 316 -23.28 70.43 31.52
CA LYS A 316 -22.68 71.64 32.10
C LYS A 316 -21.75 72.39 31.12
N GLU A 317 -21.12 71.67 30.19
CA GLU A 317 -20.07 72.21 29.32
C GLU A 317 -20.46 72.20 27.83
N SER A 318 -21.64 71.70 27.48
CA SER A 318 -22.08 71.52 26.07
C SER A 318 -21.06 70.71 25.26
N THR A 319 -20.56 69.63 25.85
CA THR A 319 -19.61 68.71 25.23
C THR A 319 -20.13 67.28 25.35
N TRP A 320 -19.74 66.44 24.39
CA TRP A 320 -19.96 65.01 24.36
C TRP A 320 -18.70 64.29 24.84
N ARG A 321 -18.87 63.24 25.64
CA ARG A 321 -17.76 62.49 26.21
C ARG A 321 -17.88 61.02 25.85
N LEU A 322 -16.81 60.47 25.29
CA LEU A 322 -16.66 59.05 25.05
C LEU A 322 -15.97 58.39 26.24
N GLN A 323 -16.63 57.44 26.90
CA GLN A 323 -16.11 56.73 28.06
C GLN A 323 -16.28 55.21 27.91
N GLY A 324 -15.26 54.45 28.31
CA GLY A 324 -15.32 53.00 28.42
C GLY A 324 -15.67 52.56 29.83
N HIS A 325 -16.58 51.60 29.96
CA HIS A 325 -16.91 50.95 31.21
C HIS A 325 -17.14 49.45 31.00
N LEU A 326 -16.95 48.68 32.07
CA LEU A 326 -17.30 47.27 32.10
C LEU A 326 -18.71 47.16 32.66
N LYS A 327 -19.61 46.50 31.92
CA LYS A 327 -21.00 46.31 32.32
C LYS A 327 -21.27 44.83 32.60
N ARG A 328 -21.93 44.55 33.71
CA ARG A 328 -22.42 43.22 34.07
C ARG A 328 -23.84 43.39 34.59
N GLU A 329 -24.83 42.97 33.80
CA GLU A 329 -26.26 43.22 34.08
C GLU A 329 -26.55 44.72 34.35
N GLU A 330 -26.86 45.11 35.61
CA GLU A 330 -27.06 46.49 36.06
C GLU A 330 -25.82 47.10 36.74
N GLU A 331 -24.76 46.31 36.99
CA GLU A 331 -23.52 46.78 37.60
C GLU A 331 -22.57 47.39 36.57
N ILE A 332 -22.02 48.57 36.91
CA ILE A 332 -21.04 49.29 36.08
C ILE A 332 -19.73 49.40 36.85
N LEU A 333 -18.67 48.79 36.32
CA LEU A 333 -17.32 48.86 36.86
C LEU A 333 -16.46 49.78 35.98
N LYS A 334 -15.84 50.78 36.61
CA LYS A 334 -14.86 51.65 35.94
C LYS A 334 -13.59 50.87 35.63
N ILE A 335 -13.01 51.06 34.45
CA ILE A 335 -11.77 50.39 34.02
C ILE A 335 -10.62 50.65 35.00
N SER A 336 -10.56 51.84 35.61
CA SER A 336 -9.57 52.21 36.63
C SER A 336 -9.70 51.45 37.96
N ALA A 337 -10.83 50.79 38.21
CA ALA A 337 -11.06 49.99 39.41
C ALA A 337 -10.58 48.54 39.26
N ALA A 338 -10.31 48.08 38.04
CA ALA A 338 -9.69 46.78 37.78
C ALA A 338 -8.18 46.85 38.09
N ARG A 339 -7.66 45.83 38.77
CA ARG A 339 -6.22 45.77 39.14
C ARG A 339 -5.38 45.24 37.99
N LEU A 340 -5.94 44.33 37.20
CA LEU A 340 -5.34 43.79 35.98
C LEU A 340 -6.45 43.49 34.98
N ILE A 341 -6.27 43.88 33.72
CA ILE A 341 -7.08 43.42 32.59
C ILE A 341 -6.12 42.83 31.58
N VAL A 342 -6.34 41.57 31.19
CA VAL A 342 -5.45 40.83 30.29
C VAL A 342 -6.10 40.70 28.90
N PRO A 343 -5.36 40.92 27.80
CA PRO A 343 -5.84 40.61 26.45
C PRO A 343 -6.37 39.18 26.35
N GLY A 344 -7.53 39.02 25.72
CA GLY A 344 -8.21 37.74 25.58
C GLY A 344 -9.43 37.58 26.49
N GLY A 345 -9.61 38.46 27.49
CA GLY A 345 -10.89 38.53 28.20
C GLY A 345 -10.84 38.15 29.68
N LEU A 346 -9.89 38.69 30.46
CA LEU A 346 -9.89 38.52 31.92
C LEU A 346 -9.82 39.86 32.65
N VAL A 347 -10.64 40.01 33.69
CA VAL A 347 -10.62 41.13 34.63
C VAL A 347 -10.34 40.60 36.03
N LEU A 348 -9.31 41.15 36.68
CA LEU A 348 -8.96 40.81 38.05
C LEU A 348 -9.17 42.02 38.96
N THR A 349 -10.01 41.84 39.99
CA THR A 349 -10.28 42.82 41.05
C THR A 349 -9.50 42.47 42.32
N HIS A 350 -9.76 43.16 43.44
CA HIS A 350 -9.04 42.89 44.68
C HIS A 350 -9.26 41.48 45.26
N ASP A 351 -10.38 40.83 44.93
CA ASP A 351 -10.85 39.57 45.50
C ASP A 351 -11.33 38.54 44.46
N ARG A 352 -11.53 38.93 43.19
CA ARG A 352 -12.11 38.05 42.16
C ARG A 352 -11.37 38.08 40.84
N ILE A 353 -11.51 36.98 40.11
CA ILE A 353 -11.14 36.82 38.70
C ILE A 353 -12.41 36.52 37.92
N THR A 354 -12.71 37.32 36.90
CA THR A 354 -13.92 37.21 36.10
C THR A 354 -13.58 37.28 34.60
N PRO A 355 -14.23 36.47 33.74
CA PRO A 355 -14.13 36.62 32.29
C PRO A 355 -14.63 38.00 31.79
N LEU A 356 -14.08 38.45 30.67
CA LEU A 356 -14.41 39.71 30.00
C LEU A 356 -14.66 39.46 28.52
N GLU A 357 -15.83 39.85 28.04
CA GLU A 357 -16.14 39.96 26.62
C GLU A 357 -15.75 41.34 26.13
N ASP A 358 -14.58 41.43 25.48
CA ASP A 358 -14.04 42.67 24.93
C ASP A 358 -14.30 42.83 23.42
N TYR A 359 -14.82 41.81 22.74
CA TYR A 359 -15.11 41.81 21.29
C TYR A 359 -13.90 42.23 20.43
N ASP A 360 -12.70 41.75 20.79
CA ASP A 360 -11.40 42.15 20.23
C ASP A 360 -11.05 43.65 20.39
N ALA A 361 -11.88 44.41 21.10
CA ALA A 361 -11.71 45.84 21.34
C ALA A 361 -10.72 46.15 22.47
N PHE A 362 -9.86 45.21 22.88
CA PHE A 362 -8.81 45.45 23.87
C PHE A 362 -7.93 46.69 23.62
N PRO A 363 -7.56 47.04 22.36
CA PRO A 363 -6.84 48.28 22.09
C PRO A 363 -7.56 49.54 22.59
N TRP A 364 -8.90 49.53 22.60
CA TRP A 364 -9.71 50.60 23.18
C TRP A 364 -9.57 50.68 24.69
N ILE A 365 -9.57 49.54 25.39
CA ILE A 365 -9.34 49.47 26.84
C ILE A 365 -7.97 50.07 27.17
N LYS A 366 -6.92 49.70 26.42
CA LYS A 366 -5.56 50.23 26.61
C LYS A 366 -5.47 51.73 26.34
N MET A 367 -6.19 52.23 25.34
CA MET A 367 -6.24 53.67 25.01
C MET A 367 -6.90 54.49 26.13
N ILE A 368 -8.02 53.99 26.68
CA ILE A 368 -8.78 54.67 27.75
C ILE A 368 -8.05 54.61 29.09
N GLN A 369 -7.31 53.54 29.36
CA GLN A 369 -6.41 53.45 30.52
C GLN A 369 -5.27 54.49 30.48
N LEU A 370 -4.87 54.93 29.29
CA LEU A 370 -3.80 55.93 29.10
C LEU A 370 -4.33 57.37 29.07
N ASN A 371 -5.53 57.60 28.54
CA ASN A 371 -6.19 58.91 28.43
C ASN A 371 -7.65 58.79 28.89
N GLU A 372 -7.97 59.32 30.06
CA GLU A 372 -9.22 58.94 30.77
C GLU A 372 -10.53 59.32 30.05
N THR A 373 -10.55 60.27 29.11
CA THR A 373 -11.78 60.68 28.40
C THR A 373 -11.49 61.39 27.08
N ILE A 374 -12.21 61.08 25.99
CA ILE A 374 -12.23 61.89 24.76
C ILE A 374 -13.44 62.83 24.83
N GLU A 375 -13.22 64.14 24.69
CA GLU A 375 -14.27 65.16 24.69
C GLU A 375 -14.44 65.77 23.29
N VAL A 376 -15.69 65.97 22.87
CA VAL A 376 -16.10 66.44 21.53
C VAL A 376 -17.12 67.58 21.68
N GLU A 377 -17.11 68.58 20.80
CA GLU A 377 -18.01 69.74 20.86
C GLU A 377 -19.45 69.42 20.38
N ASP A 378 -20.44 70.20 20.84
CA ASP A 378 -21.85 70.04 20.45
C ASP A 378 -22.05 70.42 18.96
N GLY A 379 -22.34 69.43 18.11
CA GLY A 379 -22.48 69.58 16.65
C GLY A 379 -21.71 68.53 15.84
N GLU A 380 -20.65 67.94 16.40
CA GLU A 380 -19.82 66.91 15.74
C GLU A 380 -20.23 65.48 16.15
N GLN A 381 -21.34 65.32 16.87
CA GLN A 381 -21.80 64.05 17.43
C GLN A 381 -22.09 62.95 16.39
N GLN A 382 -22.59 63.34 15.20
CA GLN A 382 -22.81 62.39 14.10
C GLN A 382 -21.49 61.96 13.46
N GLU A 383 -20.55 62.90 13.26
CA GLU A 383 -19.21 62.57 12.73
C GLU A 383 -18.43 61.68 13.70
N LEU A 384 -18.59 61.86 15.02
CA LEU A 384 -18.02 60.98 16.02
C LEU A 384 -18.56 59.55 15.89
N VAL A 385 -19.88 59.37 15.79
CA VAL A 385 -20.48 58.05 15.61
C VAL A 385 -20.07 57.44 14.28
N ASP A 386 -20.08 58.19 13.19
CA ASP A 386 -19.66 57.70 11.87
C ASP A 386 -18.19 57.22 11.89
N ARG A 387 -17.30 57.98 12.52
CA ARG A 387 -15.89 57.56 12.68
C ARG A 387 -15.72 56.38 13.62
N LEU A 388 -16.58 56.21 14.63
CA LEU A 388 -16.57 55.01 15.47
C LEU A 388 -17.00 53.79 14.66
N LEU A 389 -18.04 53.92 13.83
CA LEU A 389 -18.55 52.84 12.96
C LEU A 389 -17.55 52.46 11.85
N ASP A 390 -16.67 53.36 11.43
CA ASP A 390 -15.57 53.10 10.48
C ASP A 390 -14.36 52.36 11.10
N MET A 391 -14.34 52.15 12.41
CA MET A 391 -13.20 51.50 13.07
C MET A 391 -13.15 50.00 12.74
N PRO A 392 -11.96 49.45 12.43
CA PRO A 392 -11.81 48.03 12.07
C PRO A 392 -12.21 47.07 13.20
N VAL A 393 -12.20 47.56 14.44
CA VAL A 393 -12.69 46.86 15.63
C VAL A 393 -13.64 47.79 16.38
N LEU A 394 -14.92 47.42 16.41
CA LEU A 394 -16.01 48.20 17.01
C LEU A 394 -16.44 47.58 18.35
N PRO A 395 -16.19 48.23 19.50
CA PRO A 395 -16.75 47.80 20.77
C PRO A 395 -18.27 47.99 20.81
N ARG A 396 -18.95 47.32 21.75
CA ARG A 396 -20.40 47.52 21.96
C ARG A 396 -20.66 48.98 22.32
N LEU A 397 -21.39 49.70 21.47
CA LEU A 397 -21.70 51.11 21.65
C LEU A 397 -22.99 51.28 22.45
N GLN A 398 -22.94 52.10 23.50
CA GLN A 398 -24.13 52.62 24.17
C GLN A 398 -24.37 54.05 23.69
N LEU A 399 -25.30 54.19 22.74
CA LEU A 399 -25.67 55.46 22.14
C LEU A 399 -26.97 55.98 22.78
N PRO A 400 -27.11 57.31 22.98
CA PRO A 400 -28.40 57.91 23.36
C PRO A 400 -29.49 57.65 22.32
N GLU A 401 -30.77 57.76 22.71
CA GLU A 401 -31.93 57.56 21.81
C GLU A 401 -31.86 58.36 20.50
N GLU A 402 -31.14 59.49 20.50
CA GLU A 402 -30.94 60.38 19.34
C GLU A 402 -30.02 59.79 18.26
N LEU A 403 -29.27 58.71 18.54
CA LEU A 403 -28.22 58.12 17.69
C LEU A 403 -28.34 56.58 17.55
N HIS A 404 -29.50 55.99 17.85
CA HIS A 404 -29.72 54.54 17.88
C HIS A 404 -29.73 53.87 16.48
N LEU A 405 -29.15 52.68 16.35
CA LEU A 405 -29.17 51.82 15.14
C LEU A 405 -30.07 50.60 15.38
N GLU A 406 -30.81 50.13 14.37
CA GLU A 406 -31.71 48.95 14.50
C GLU A 406 -30.91 47.64 14.41
N GLU A 407 -30.97 46.80 15.44
CA GLU A 407 -30.26 45.50 15.47
C GLU A 407 -31.11 44.39 14.81
N ILE A 408 -30.54 43.66 13.85
CA ILE A 408 -31.22 42.57 13.11
C ILE A 408 -30.39 41.29 13.18
N THR A 409 -31.06 40.15 13.34
CA THR A 409 -30.45 38.81 13.25
C THR A 409 -30.94 38.08 11.98
N CYS A 410 -30.05 37.42 11.25
CA CYS A 410 -30.40 36.60 10.08
C CYS A 410 -29.48 35.36 9.93
N GLU A 411 -29.91 34.40 9.11
CA GLU A 411 -29.18 33.15 8.85
C GLU A 411 -28.13 33.35 7.73
N PRO A 412 -26.87 32.91 7.92
CA PRO A 412 -25.82 33.05 6.92
C PRO A 412 -25.92 31.99 5.82
N LEU A 413 -25.66 32.39 4.57
CA LEU A 413 -25.38 31.46 3.47
C LEU A 413 -23.86 31.22 3.36
N PRO A 414 -23.35 29.99 3.56
CA PRO A 414 -21.93 29.70 3.50
C PRO A 414 -21.42 29.59 2.06
N GLU A 415 -20.27 30.22 1.79
CA GLU A 415 -19.59 30.22 0.50
C GLU A 415 -18.12 29.78 0.68
N LEU A 416 -17.68 28.81 -0.13
CA LEU A 416 -16.30 28.29 -0.14
C LEU A 416 -15.61 28.70 -1.44
N LEU A 417 -14.52 29.46 -1.31
CA LEU A 417 -13.63 29.84 -2.42
C LEU A 417 -12.37 28.99 -2.38
N ILE A 418 -12.10 28.24 -3.44
CA ILE A 418 -10.89 27.41 -3.56
C ILE A 418 -9.90 28.11 -4.50
N HIS A 419 -8.65 28.21 -4.07
CA HIS A 419 -7.58 28.82 -4.87
C HIS A 419 -6.64 27.74 -5.42
N SER A 420 -6.43 27.76 -6.74
CA SER A 420 -5.39 26.95 -7.35
C SER A 420 -4.00 27.50 -7.01
N PRO A 421 -2.98 26.64 -6.84
CA PRO A 421 -1.61 27.10 -6.63
C PRO A 421 -1.09 27.85 -7.87
N GLN A 422 -0.76 29.13 -7.73
CA GLN A 422 -0.32 30.03 -8.83
C GLN A 422 1.06 29.69 -9.45
N LYS A 423 1.71 28.57 -9.10
CA LYS A 423 2.96 28.14 -9.75
C LYS A 423 2.93 26.65 -10.05
N LYS A 424 3.15 26.29 -11.32
CA LYS A 424 3.60 24.95 -11.75
C LYS A 424 4.97 24.66 -11.15
N ARG A 425 5.02 24.32 -9.86
CA ARG A 425 6.12 23.55 -9.26
C ARG A 425 5.57 22.18 -8.95
N TRP A 426 6.29 21.15 -9.38
CA TRP A 426 5.91 19.75 -9.15
C TRP A 426 5.57 19.52 -7.67
N GLN A 427 4.43 18.85 -7.45
CA GLN A 427 3.87 18.43 -6.17
C GLN A 427 3.46 19.55 -5.21
N GLN A 428 2.26 20.10 -5.39
CA GLN A 428 1.43 20.49 -4.25
C GLN A 428 0.20 19.59 -4.23
N ASP A 429 0.21 18.63 -3.31
CA ASP A 429 -0.86 17.64 -3.09
C ASP A 429 -2.05 18.22 -2.33
N ARG A 430 -2.01 19.52 -2.02
CA ARG A 430 -2.97 20.23 -1.17
C ARG A 430 -3.39 21.56 -1.75
N LEU A 431 -4.69 21.79 -1.71
CA LEU A 431 -5.38 23.00 -2.14
C LEU A 431 -5.76 23.85 -0.93
N TYR A 432 -5.83 25.16 -1.12
CA TYR A 432 -6.21 26.11 -0.08
C TYR A 432 -7.56 26.75 -0.43
N GLY A 433 -8.36 27.06 0.59
CA GLY A 433 -9.63 27.75 0.41
C GLY A 433 -9.89 28.81 1.46
N GLU A 434 -10.76 29.75 1.11
CA GLU A 434 -11.30 30.83 1.91
C GLU A 434 -12.79 30.59 2.16
N ILE A 435 -13.27 30.86 3.37
CA ILE A 435 -14.67 30.67 3.76
C ILE A 435 -15.30 32.02 3.99
N HIS A 436 -16.46 32.21 3.40
CA HIS A 436 -17.24 33.42 3.53
C HIS A 436 -18.68 33.09 3.94
N PHE A 437 -19.30 34.04 4.64
CA PHE A 437 -20.70 33.97 5.06
C PHE A 437 -21.41 35.19 4.50
N ASN A 438 -22.47 34.96 3.73
CA ASN A 438 -23.31 36.02 3.16
C ASN A 438 -24.50 36.29 4.08
N TYR A 439 -24.60 37.53 4.55
CA TYR A 439 -25.70 38.05 5.37
C TYR A 439 -26.39 39.19 4.61
N LEU A 440 -27.59 38.95 4.06
CA LEU A 440 -28.39 39.96 3.34
C LEU A 440 -27.57 40.78 2.31
N GLU A 441 -26.82 40.09 1.44
CA GLU A 441 -25.95 40.67 0.40
C GLU A 441 -24.59 41.22 0.89
N HIS A 442 -24.29 41.13 2.19
CA HIS A 442 -22.97 41.45 2.74
C HIS A 442 -22.13 40.19 2.96
N LEU A 443 -21.00 40.11 2.26
CA LEU A 443 -20.07 38.98 2.31
C LEU A 443 -18.99 39.22 3.37
N VAL A 444 -18.93 38.35 4.39
CA VAL A 444 -17.99 38.46 5.51
C VAL A 444 -17.11 37.22 5.57
N SER A 445 -15.79 37.41 5.70
CA SER A 445 -14.86 36.30 5.88
C SER A 445 -15.13 35.54 7.19
N GLY A 446 -15.08 34.21 7.13
CA GLY A 446 -15.17 33.32 8.30
C GLY A 446 -14.05 33.52 9.32
N ALA A 447 -12.93 34.13 8.92
CA ALA A 447 -11.85 34.55 9.81
C ALA A 447 -12.10 35.92 10.47
N SER A 448 -13.10 36.68 10.03
CA SER A 448 -13.43 38.00 10.60
C SER A 448 -13.97 37.87 12.03
N THR A 449 -13.42 38.68 12.93
CA THR A 449 -13.83 38.73 14.34
C THR A 449 -14.92 39.77 14.61
N GLN A 450 -15.30 40.56 13.62
CA GLN A 450 -16.44 41.48 13.70
C GLN A 450 -17.69 40.74 14.18
N TRP A 451 -18.38 41.26 15.20
CA TRP A 451 -19.60 40.66 15.75
C TRP A 451 -20.87 41.11 15.03
N ALA A 452 -20.80 42.24 14.31
CA ALA A 452 -21.90 42.77 13.52
C ALA A 452 -21.42 43.43 12.22
N ILE A 453 -22.35 43.54 11.26
CA ILE A 453 -22.18 44.21 9.96
C ILE A 453 -23.05 45.46 9.99
N VAL A 454 -22.46 46.62 9.73
CA VAL A 454 -23.18 47.90 9.73
C VAL A 454 -23.63 48.23 8.32
N ASP A 455 -24.94 48.23 8.09
CA ASP A 455 -25.56 48.71 6.87
C ASP A 455 -25.95 50.19 7.02
N ARG A 456 -25.25 51.04 6.27
CA ARG A 456 -25.38 52.51 6.32
C ARG A 456 -26.63 53.01 5.61
N GLU A 457 -27.09 52.31 4.57
CA GLU A 457 -28.21 52.76 3.74
C GLU A 457 -29.53 52.63 4.52
N GLU A 458 -29.68 51.54 5.27
CA GLU A 458 -30.89 51.22 6.02
C GLU A 458 -30.78 51.52 7.53
N LYS A 459 -29.64 52.06 8.01
CA LYS A 459 -29.34 52.33 9.43
C LYS A 459 -29.48 51.11 10.34
N ARG A 460 -28.97 49.96 9.88
CA ARG A 460 -29.10 48.67 10.57
C ARG A 460 -27.74 48.13 11.00
N CYS A 461 -27.77 47.37 12.09
CA CYS A 461 -26.65 46.60 12.62
C CYS A 461 -27.02 45.11 12.56
N ILE A 462 -26.47 44.38 11.59
CA ILE A 462 -26.77 42.95 11.39
C ILE A 462 -25.85 42.14 12.31
N LEU A 463 -26.43 41.47 13.29
CA LEU A 463 -25.73 40.62 14.24
C LEU A 463 -25.37 39.27 13.59
N ARG A 464 -24.09 38.91 13.64
CA ARG A 464 -23.62 37.62 13.10
C ARG A 464 -24.01 36.48 14.03
N ASN A 465 -24.54 35.40 13.45
CA ASN A 465 -24.91 34.21 14.21
C ASN A 465 -23.73 33.23 14.31
N ARG A 466 -22.94 33.36 15.38
CA ARG A 466 -21.75 32.54 15.62
C ARG A 466 -22.03 31.04 15.78
N GLU A 467 -23.21 30.66 16.25
CA GLU A 467 -23.58 29.24 16.40
C GLU A 467 -23.76 28.55 15.05
N LEU A 468 -24.41 29.23 14.09
CA LEU A 468 -24.60 28.71 12.73
C LEU A 468 -23.27 28.69 11.95
N GLU A 469 -22.43 29.72 12.10
CA GLU A 469 -21.08 29.71 11.54
C GLU A 469 -20.27 28.52 12.09
N SER A 470 -20.36 28.23 13.39
CA SER A 470 -19.66 27.10 14.02
C SER A 470 -20.12 25.74 13.48
N LYS A 471 -21.42 25.56 13.21
CA LYS A 471 -21.95 24.34 12.57
C LYS A 471 -21.41 24.16 11.15
N ALA A 472 -21.35 25.24 10.37
CA ALA A 472 -20.77 25.22 9.03
C ALA A 472 -19.28 24.84 9.05
N TRP A 473 -18.53 25.30 10.05
CA TRP A 473 -17.14 24.89 10.27
C TRP A 473 -16.98 23.40 10.60
N THR A 474 -17.90 22.82 11.38
CA THR A 474 -17.88 21.38 11.69
C THR A 474 -18.12 20.55 10.43
N LEU A 475 -19.11 20.92 9.62
CA LEU A 475 -19.42 20.22 8.37
C LEU A 475 -18.22 20.19 7.41
N LEU A 476 -17.50 21.31 7.26
CA LEU A 476 -16.28 21.36 6.45
C LEU A 476 -15.19 20.38 6.95
N GLN A 477 -15.05 20.25 8.27
CA GLN A 477 -14.06 19.33 8.85
C GLN A 477 -14.45 17.88 8.62
N ASP A 478 -15.74 17.55 8.73
CA ASP A 478 -16.26 16.21 8.47
C ASP A 478 -16.07 15.83 6.98
N SER A 479 -16.23 16.79 6.07
CA SER A 479 -15.95 16.61 4.63
C SER A 479 -14.45 16.58 4.27
N GLY A 480 -13.54 16.64 5.25
CA GLY A 480 -12.10 16.42 5.05
C GLY A 480 -11.23 17.67 4.94
N PHE A 481 -11.79 18.88 5.12
CA PHE A 481 -11.00 20.12 5.17
C PHE A 481 -10.32 20.28 6.54
N ARG A 482 -9.05 20.71 6.53
CA ARG A 482 -8.33 21.07 7.76
C ARG A 482 -8.29 22.59 7.90
N ARG A 483 -8.67 23.08 9.08
CA ARG A 483 -8.62 24.52 9.41
C ARG A 483 -7.20 24.98 9.64
N LEU A 484 -6.81 26.10 9.02
CA LEU A 484 -5.54 26.76 9.24
C LEU A 484 -5.70 27.86 10.31
N LEU A 485 -4.88 27.82 11.36
CA LEU A 485 -4.96 28.75 12.50
C LEU A 485 -3.93 29.89 12.44
N ASP A 486 -3.04 29.89 11.44
CA ASP A 486 -1.98 30.91 11.34
C ASP A 486 -2.52 32.22 10.74
N ARG A 487 -2.85 33.18 11.61
CA ARG A 487 -3.37 34.51 11.23
C ARG A 487 -2.42 35.37 10.39
N ARG A 488 -1.17 34.92 10.17
CA ARG A 488 -0.17 35.65 9.36
C ARG A 488 -0.36 35.50 7.85
N ILE A 489 -1.20 34.56 7.40
CA ILE A 489 -1.44 34.30 5.98
C ILE A 489 -2.89 34.67 5.67
N GLN A 490 -3.11 35.89 5.16
CA GLN A 490 -4.43 36.29 4.66
C GLN A 490 -4.81 35.44 3.45
N GLY A 491 -6.07 35.02 3.40
CA GLY A 491 -6.65 34.30 2.27
C GLY A 491 -6.44 32.78 2.25
N ARG A 492 -6.25 32.15 3.41
CA ARG A 492 -6.16 30.68 3.54
C ARG A 492 -6.78 30.20 4.86
N ASP A 493 -8.07 29.94 4.82
CA ASP A 493 -8.84 29.50 5.98
C ASP A 493 -8.80 27.97 6.18
N VAL A 494 -8.78 27.23 5.06
CA VAL A 494 -8.77 25.76 5.05
C VAL A 494 -7.80 25.17 4.02
N GLU A 495 -7.34 23.95 4.28
CA GLU A 495 -6.60 23.11 3.33
C GLU A 495 -7.29 21.75 3.12
N ILE A 496 -7.20 21.20 1.90
CA ILE A 496 -7.68 19.85 1.55
C ILE A 496 -6.71 19.16 0.58
N ALA A 497 -6.62 17.84 0.61
CA ALA A 497 -5.86 17.11 -0.40
C ALA A 497 -6.60 17.09 -1.74
N ALA A 498 -5.88 17.24 -2.86
CA ALA A 498 -6.50 17.35 -4.19
C ALA A 498 -7.42 16.16 -4.54
N ARG A 499 -7.02 14.95 -4.14
CA ARG A 499 -7.81 13.71 -4.31
C ARG A 499 -9.15 13.71 -3.56
N ASP A 500 -9.21 14.37 -2.39
CA ASP A 500 -10.36 14.34 -1.49
C ASP A 500 -11.37 15.46 -1.83
N LEU A 501 -10.97 16.41 -2.69
CA LEU A 501 -11.79 17.57 -3.07
C LEU A 501 -13.11 17.17 -3.74
N GLY A 502 -13.09 16.20 -4.65
CA GLY A 502 -14.29 15.81 -5.41
C GLY A 502 -15.41 15.29 -4.51
N ASN A 503 -15.06 14.53 -3.47
CA ASN A 503 -16.01 14.02 -2.47
C ASN A 503 -16.52 15.15 -1.58
N ALA A 504 -15.63 15.99 -1.08
CA ALA A 504 -15.96 17.09 -0.20
C ALA A 504 -16.91 18.11 -0.88
N VAL A 505 -16.64 18.48 -2.12
CA VAL A 505 -17.48 19.45 -2.86
C VAL A 505 -18.89 18.89 -3.12
N ARG A 506 -19.02 17.59 -3.41
CA ARG A 506 -20.33 16.95 -3.59
C ARG A 506 -21.19 17.01 -2.32
N GLU A 507 -20.59 16.74 -1.17
CA GLU A 507 -21.28 16.79 0.13
C GLU A 507 -21.71 18.23 0.48
N LEU A 508 -20.83 19.21 0.25
CA LEU A 508 -21.11 20.62 0.51
C LEU A 508 -22.26 21.17 -0.36
N ILE A 509 -22.28 20.85 -1.65
CA ILE A 509 -23.35 21.28 -2.56
C ILE A 509 -24.70 20.70 -2.12
N LYS A 510 -24.73 19.45 -1.66
CA LYS A 510 -25.96 18.79 -1.16
C LYS A 510 -26.53 19.49 0.08
N GLU A 511 -25.68 20.01 0.94
CA GLU A 511 -26.03 20.78 2.14
C GLU A 511 -26.24 22.28 1.86
N GLY A 512 -26.30 22.68 0.58
CA GLY A 512 -26.67 24.04 0.16
C GLY A 512 -25.53 25.06 0.12
N TRP A 513 -24.27 24.62 0.09
CA TRP A 513 -23.12 25.52 -0.02
C TRP A 513 -22.91 26.05 -1.44
N ALA A 514 -22.49 27.32 -1.54
CA ALA A 514 -21.96 27.87 -2.78
C ALA A 514 -20.44 27.62 -2.86
N VAL A 515 -20.00 26.76 -3.77
CA VAL A 515 -18.56 26.46 -3.98
C VAL A 515 -18.06 27.10 -5.28
N ARG A 516 -16.97 27.86 -5.19
CA ARG A 516 -16.33 28.54 -6.32
C ARG A 516 -14.83 28.21 -6.36
N ALA A 517 -14.28 27.96 -7.54
CA ALA A 517 -12.85 27.72 -7.73
C ALA A 517 -12.25 28.82 -8.62
N ASP A 518 -11.23 29.54 -8.13
CA ASP A 518 -10.57 30.65 -8.84
C ASP A 518 -11.54 31.69 -9.43
N GLY A 519 -12.68 31.93 -8.76
CA GLY A 519 -13.71 32.87 -9.20
C GLY A 519 -14.71 32.33 -10.23
N LYS A 520 -14.67 31.05 -10.57
CA LYS A 520 -15.62 30.37 -11.48
C LYS A 520 -16.41 29.27 -10.77
N GLN A 521 -17.59 28.97 -11.31
CA GLN A 521 -18.49 27.93 -10.79
C GLN A 521 -17.94 26.54 -11.14
N VAL A 522 -18.19 25.57 -10.27
CA VAL A 522 -17.83 24.15 -10.48
C VAL A 522 -19.01 23.45 -11.11
N HIS A 523 -18.79 22.74 -12.23
CA HIS A 523 -19.84 22.06 -12.99
C HIS A 523 -19.84 20.56 -12.76
N GLN A 524 -21.03 19.95 -12.67
CA GLN A 524 -21.20 18.50 -12.62
C GLN A 524 -21.38 17.95 -14.05
N PRO A 525 -20.82 16.77 -14.36
CA PRO A 525 -21.00 16.14 -15.66
C PRO A 525 -22.43 15.67 -15.83
N SER A 526 -22.96 15.85 -17.04
CA SER A 526 -24.20 15.19 -17.50
C SER A 526 -23.90 13.83 -18.15
N ALA A 527 -24.93 13.11 -18.57
CA ALA A 527 -24.81 11.74 -19.10
C ALA A 527 -23.90 11.68 -20.34
N MET A 528 -23.04 10.66 -20.39
CA MET A 528 -22.09 10.44 -21.47
C MET A 528 -22.75 9.76 -22.67
N GLN A 529 -22.50 10.26 -23.88
CA GLN A 529 -23.01 9.64 -25.11
C GLN A 529 -21.87 9.02 -25.89
N PHE A 530 -22.01 7.75 -26.27
CA PHE A 530 -21.02 7.00 -27.03
C PHE A 530 -21.45 6.80 -28.48
N LYS A 531 -20.50 6.93 -29.41
CA LYS A 531 -20.71 6.67 -30.83
C LYS A 531 -19.56 5.85 -31.41
N VAL A 532 -19.88 4.77 -32.11
CA VAL A 532 -18.91 3.89 -32.77
C VAL A 532 -19.00 4.05 -34.29
N GLN A 533 -17.86 4.31 -34.94
CA GLN A 533 -17.72 4.33 -36.40
C GLN A 533 -16.69 3.30 -36.86
N SER A 534 -16.98 2.57 -37.93
CA SER A 534 -16.10 1.54 -38.49
C SER A 534 -15.22 2.11 -39.62
N GLY A 535 -13.92 1.89 -39.52
CA GLY A 535 -12.93 2.16 -40.58
C GLY A 535 -12.52 0.89 -41.34
N ILE A 536 -11.50 1.00 -42.20
CA ILE A 536 -10.94 -0.16 -42.92
C ILE A 536 -9.95 -0.87 -41.98
N ASP A 537 -10.41 -1.90 -41.27
CA ASP A 537 -9.62 -2.67 -40.28
C ASP A 537 -9.41 -1.96 -38.92
N TRP A 538 -10.28 -1.04 -38.51
CA TRP A 538 -10.32 -0.49 -37.15
C TRP A 538 -11.72 0.05 -36.78
N PHE A 539 -11.97 0.26 -35.49
CA PHE A 539 -13.19 0.88 -34.96
C PHE A 539 -12.84 2.14 -34.18
N GLU A 540 -13.63 3.19 -34.37
CA GLU A 540 -13.45 4.51 -33.77
C GLU A 540 -14.55 4.73 -32.73
N LEU A 541 -14.16 4.95 -31.48
CA LEU A 541 -15.09 5.30 -30.39
C LEU A 541 -14.97 6.79 -30.10
N HIS A 542 -16.06 7.50 -30.36
CA HIS A 542 -16.27 8.88 -29.97
C HIS A 542 -17.13 8.90 -28.70
N ALA A 543 -16.78 9.78 -27.77
CA ALA A 543 -17.66 10.07 -26.65
C ALA A 543 -17.65 11.57 -26.37
N ASP A 544 -18.84 12.14 -26.28
CA ASP A 544 -18.99 13.54 -25.91
C ASP A 544 -19.53 13.59 -24.48
N ILE A 545 -18.89 14.41 -23.64
CA ILE A 545 -19.36 14.69 -22.28
C ILE A 545 -19.72 16.15 -22.20
N ASP A 546 -20.95 16.43 -21.80
CA ASP A 546 -21.42 17.79 -21.55
C ASP A 546 -21.36 18.10 -20.03
N PHE A 547 -20.69 19.18 -19.68
CA PHE A 547 -20.63 19.78 -18.35
C PHE A 547 -21.47 21.07 -18.35
N GLU A 548 -22.80 20.92 -18.30
CA GLU A 548 -23.75 22.04 -18.25
C GLU A 548 -23.57 23.10 -19.38
N GLY A 549 -23.33 22.65 -20.61
CA GLY A 549 -23.19 23.48 -21.81
C GLY A 549 -21.76 23.57 -22.37
N GLN A 550 -20.80 22.82 -21.81
CA GLN A 550 -19.40 22.78 -22.24
C GLN A 550 -18.98 21.33 -22.50
N THR A 551 -18.42 21.07 -23.69
CA THR A 551 -18.03 19.73 -24.12
C THR A 551 -16.54 19.47 -23.91
N VAL A 552 -16.17 18.30 -23.42
CA VAL A 552 -14.78 17.85 -23.32
C VAL A 552 -14.55 16.66 -24.25
N LEU A 553 -13.41 16.65 -24.96
CA LEU A 553 -13.00 15.54 -25.82
C LEU A 553 -12.65 14.30 -24.98
N PHE A 554 -13.08 13.13 -25.44
CA PHE A 554 -12.88 11.88 -24.72
C PHE A 554 -11.39 11.51 -24.45
N PRO A 555 -10.44 11.71 -25.39
CA PRO A 555 -9.02 11.49 -25.14
C PRO A 555 -8.47 12.30 -23.96
N GLU A 556 -8.90 13.54 -23.79
CA GLU A 556 -8.45 14.42 -22.71
C GLU A 556 -8.97 13.97 -21.36
N LEU A 557 -10.24 13.56 -21.31
CA LEU A 557 -10.83 12.92 -20.13
C LEU A 557 -10.04 11.67 -19.74
N LEU A 558 -9.80 10.76 -20.69
CA LEU A 558 -9.09 9.51 -20.42
C LEU A 558 -7.64 9.75 -19.98
N SER A 559 -7.00 10.79 -20.51
CA SER A 559 -5.68 11.22 -20.04
C SER A 559 -5.70 11.71 -18.59
N ALA A 560 -6.76 12.42 -18.18
CA ALA A 560 -6.96 12.83 -16.79
C ALA A 560 -7.25 11.61 -15.89
N LEU A 561 -8.16 10.73 -16.30
CA LEU A 561 -8.50 9.49 -15.57
C LEU A 561 -7.28 8.56 -15.42
N ALA A 562 -6.45 8.41 -16.47
CA ALA A 562 -5.23 7.60 -16.42
C ALA A 562 -4.15 8.18 -15.48
N ARG A 563 -4.18 9.50 -15.24
CA ARG A 563 -3.32 10.17 -14.25
C ARG A 563 -3.89 10.11 -12.83
N GLY A 564 -5.13 9.65 -12.67
CA GLY A 564 -5.85 9.65 -11.40
C GLY A 564 -6.37 11.04 -11.01
N ASP A 565 -6.48 11.95 -11.97
CA ASP A 565 -7.00 13.30 -11.74
C ASP A 565 -8.52 13.22 -11.48
N THR A 566 -8.99 13.80 -10.37
CA THR A 566 -10.42 13.85 -9.98
C THR A 566 -11.16 15.04 -10.59
N SER A 567 -10.47 15.86 -11.39
CA SER A 567 -11.02 17.05 -12.03
C SER A 567 -10.33 17.37 -13.35
N ILE A 568 -11.06 18.00 -14.27
CA ILE A 568 -10.58 18.46 -15.58
C ILE A 568 -10.89 19.95 -15.77
N ARG A 569 -10.02 20.66 -16.48
CA ARG A 569 -10.28 22.06 -16.86
C ARG A 569 -11.03 22.10 -18.17
N LEU A 570 -12.15 22.82 -18.19
CA LEU A 570 -12.96 23.04 -19.38
C LEU A 570 -12.35 24.18 -20.23
N ASP A 571 -12.76 24.28 -21.50
CA ASP A 571 -12.24 25.27 -22.46
C ASP A 571 -12.39 26.73 -21.99
N ASP A 572 -13.43 27.00 -21.22
CA ASP A 572 -13.70 28.31 -20.64
C ASP A 572 -12.84 28.60 -19.39
N GLY A 573 -12.04 27.62 -18.92
CA GLY A 573 -11.20 27.68 -17.74
C GLY A 573 -11.91 27.41 -16.42
N SER A 574 -13.15 26.92 -16.43
CA SER A 574 -13.85 26.37 -15.26
C SER A 574 -13.39 24.93 -14.95
N LEU A 575 -13.83 24.38 -13.82
CA LEU A 575 -13.40 23.06 -13.33
C LEU A 575 -14.58 22.08 -13.38
N GLY A 576 -14.44 20.99 -14.14
CA GLY A 576 -15.35 19.85 -14.14
C GLY A 576 -14.86 18.77 -13.17
N ILE A 577 -15.75 18.26 -12.32
CA ILE A 577 -15.44 17.15 -11.40
C ILE A 577 -15.76 15.82 -12.07
N LEU A 578 -14.84 14.86 -12.01
CA LEU A 578 -15.03 13.53 -12.58
C LEU A 578 -15.63 12.57 -11.53
N PRO A 579 -16.68 11.80 -11.86
CA PRO A 579 -17.23 10.78 -10.97
C PRO A 579 -16.23 9.64 -10.75
N GLU A 580 -16.14 9.10 -9.54
CA GLU A 580 -15.30 7.93 -9.24
C GLU A 580 -15.70 6.71 -10.10
N GLU A 581 -17.00 6.55 -10.36
CA GLU A 581 -17.53 5.49 -11.23
C GLU A 581 -16.90 5.51 -12.64
N TRP A 582 -16.55 6.69 -13.16
CA TRP A 582 -15.93 6.83 -14.48
C TRP A 582 -14.44 6.47 -14.47
N ILE A 583 -13.75 6.70 -13.35
CA ILE A 583 -12.36 6.26 -13.16
C ILE A 583 -12.29 4.74 -13.21
N GLU A 584 -13.21 4.08 -12.51
CA GLU A 584 -13.30 2.61 -12.46
C GLU A 584 -13.75 2.02 -13.80
N GLN A 585 -14.79 2.57 -14.43
CA GLN A 585 -15.37 2.02 -15.66
C GLN A 585 -14.54 2.30 -16.92
N TYR A 586 -14.04 3.53 -17.09
CA TYR A 586 -13.40 3.98 -18.33
C TYR A 586 -11.88 4.06 -18.25
N GLY A 587 -11.28 3.96 -17.05
CA GLY A 587 -9.83 3.88 -16.90
C GLY A 587 -9.22 2.73 -17.71
N ILE A 588 -9.95 1.62 -17.83
CA ILE A 588 -9.56 0.45 -18.64
C ILE A 588 -9.40 0.83 -20.13
N LEU A 589 -10.27 1.70 -20.68
CA LEU A 589 -10.22 2.13 -22.08
C LEU A 589 -8.94 2.92 -22.39
N ALA A 590 -8.47 3.75 -21.45
CA ALA A 590 -7.29 4.60 -21.63
C ALA A 590 -6.01 3.79 -21.90
N GLY A 591 -5.93 2.56 -21.39
CA GLY A 591 -4.76 1.70 -21.59
C GLY A 591 -4.91 0.62 -22.66
N LEU A 592 -6.11 0.45 -23.22
CA LEU A 592 -6.42 -0.54 -24.26
C LEU A 592 -6.44 0.06 -25.67
N ALA A 593 -6.96 1.28 -25.80
CA ALA A 593 -7.13 1.95 -27.08
C ALA A 593 -5.89 2.74 -27.50
N VAL A 594 -5.74 2.95 -28.80
CA VAL A 594 -4.81 3.95 -29.33
C VAL A 594 -5.55 5.28 -29.38
N THR A 595 -5.03 6.27 -28.67
CA THR A 595 -5.59 7.63 -28.66
C THR A 595 -5.23 8.37 -29.95
N ASP A 596 -6.23 8.88 -30.67
CA ASP A 596 -6.08 9.88 -31.73
C ASP A 596 -6.57 11.24 -31.23
N GLU A 597 -6.47 12.31 -32.02
CA GLU A 597 -6.76 13.69 -31.59
C GLU A 597 -8.18 13.85 -31.01
N ASP A 598 -9.20 13.25 -31.62
CA ASP A 598 -10.61 13.41 -31.22
C ASP A 598 -11.29 12.11 -30.73
N HIS A 599 -10.67 10.95 -30.93
CA HIS A 599 -11.31 9.64 -30.72
C HIS A 599 -10.35 8.53 -30.31
N LEU A 600 -10.92 7.41 -29.87
CA LEU A 600 -10.17 6.19 -29.60
C LEU A 600 -10.25 5.22 -30.77
N ARG A 601 -9.11 4.66 -31.18
CA ARG A 601 -9.04 3.57 -32.15
C ARG A 601 -8.86 2.22 -31.47
N PHE A 602 -9.71 1.28 -31.88
CA PHE A 602 -9.67 -0.12 -31.51
C PHE A 602 -9.36 -0.99 -32.72
N ALA A 603 -8.47 -1.96 -32.54
CA ALA A 603 -8.22 -2.97 -33.56
C ALA A 603 -9.39 -3.99 -33.61
N PRO A 604 -9.56 -4.74 -34.72
CA PRO A 604 -10.65 -5.72 -34.86
C PRO A 604 -10.66 -6.81 -33.77
N ASN A 605 -9.48 -7.15 -33.24
CA ASN A 605 -9.34 -8.09 -32.11
C ASN A 605 -9.74 -7.51 -30.75
N GLN A 606 -9.96 -6.21 -30.63
CA GLN A 606 -10.41 -5.52 -29.42
C GLN A 606 -11.93 -5.30 -29.39
N VAL A 607 -12.67 -5.69 -30.43
CA VAL A 607 -14.12 -5.44 -30.55
C VAL A 607 -14.92 -6.14 -29.46
N ALA A 608 -14.56 -7.37 -29.08
CA ALA A 608 -15.25 -8.08 -28.01
C ALA A 608 -15.10 -7.36 -26.66
N LEU A 609 -13.96 -6.73 -26.44
CA LEU A 609 -13.68 -5.93 -25.25
C LEU A 609 -14.44 -4.60 -25.30
N LEU A 610 -14.47 -3.95 -26.47
CA LEU A 610 -15.27 -2.75 -26.74
C LEU A 610 -16.77 -3.02 -26.54
N ASP A 611 -17.32 -4.12 -27.05
CA ASP A 611 -18.73 -4.50 -26.84
C ASP A 611 -19.03 -4.75 -25.36
N ALA A 612 -18.15 -5.46 -24.64
CA ALA A 612 -18.32 -5.67 -23.20
C ALA A 612 -18.33 -4.36 -22.40
N LEU A 613 -17.54 -3.36 -22.82
CA LEU A 613 -17.48 -2.02 -22.25
C LEU A 613 -18.73 -1.19 -22.58
N LEU A 614 -19.21 -1.25 -23.81
CA LEU A 614 -20.40 -0.53 -24.27
C LEU A 614 -21.70 -1.16 -23.76
N ASN A 615 -21.72 -2.46 -23.45
CA ASN A 615 -22.89 -3.17 -22.91
C ASN A 615 -23.30 -2.68 -21.51
N ALA A 616 -22.42 -2.01 -20.79
CA ALA A 616 -22.73 -1.39 -19.50
C ALA A 616 -23.46 -0.04 -19.63
N GLN A 617 -23.58 0.51 -20.86
CA GLN A 617 -24.09 1.87 -21.11
C GLN A 617 -25.53 1.87 -21.62
N GLU A 618 -26.33 2.86 -21.20
CA GLU A 618 -27.74 2.97 -21.58
C GLU A 618 -27.95 3.50 -23.02
N PHE A 619 -27.01 4.30 -23.54
CA PHE A 619 -27.12 4.92 -24.86
C PHE A 619 -25.80 4.84 -25.64
N VAL A 620 -25.79 4.06 -26.72
CA VAL A 620 -24.66 3.91 -27.64
C VAL A 620 -25.18 3.94 -29.08
N GLU A 621 -24.69 4.88 -29.90
CA GLU A 621 -24.91 4.87 -31.35
C GLU A 621 -23.86 3.98 -32.02
N THR A 622 -24.29 2.93 -32.72
CA THR A 622 -23.42 2.01 -33.48
C THR A 622 -23.73 2.09 -34.97
N ASP A 623 -22.74 1.80 -35.81
CA ASP A 623 -22.94 1.67 -37.25
C ASP A 623 -23.31 0.22 -37.65
N GLU A 624 -23.82 0.04 -38.87
CA GLU A 624 -24.28 -1.27 -39.37
C GLU A 624 -23.16 -2.32 -39.38
N VAL A 625 -21.91 -1.91 -39.64
CA VAL A 625 -20.74 -2.80 -39.68
C VAL A 625 -20.38 -3.33 -38.29
N PHE A 626 -20.39 -2.47 -37.28
CA PHE A 626 -20.17 -2.87 -35.89
C PHE A 626 -21.31 -3.75 -35.38
N ASP A 627 -22.56 -3.43 -35.71
CA ASP A 627 -23.71 -4.26 -35.31
C ASP A 627 -23.70 -5.65 -35.95
N GLU A 628 -23.32 -5.78 -37.23
CA GLU A 628 -23.12 -7.10 -37.85
C GLU A 628 -22.01 -7.90 -37.16
N PHE A 629 -20.92 -7.24 -36.75
CA PHE A 629 -19.80 -7.89 -36.05
C PHE A 629 -20.19 -8.28 -34.62
N ARG A 630 -20.95 -7.42 -33.94
CA ARG A 630 -21.52 -7.64 -32.61
C ARG A 630 -22.52 -8.79 -32.61
N GLU A 631 -23.42 -8.84 -33.59
CA GLU A 631 -24.34 -9.96 -33.79
C GLU A 631 -23.57 -11.26 -34.03
N LYS A 632 -22.51 -11.26 -34.84
CA LYS A 632 -21.66 -12.44 -35.05
C LYS A 632 -20.97 -12.89 -33.75
N ILE A 633 -20.43 -11.99 -32.94
CA ILE A 633 -19.83 -12.33 -31.63
C ILE A 633 -20.89 -12.77 -30.61
N ARG A 634 -22.08 -12.19 -30.59
CA ARG A 634 -23.18 -12.57 -29.66
C ARG A 634 -23.88 -13.85 -30.07
N SER A 635 -23.95 -14.13 -31.37
CA SER A 635 -24.45 -15.39 -31.94
C SER A 635 -23.59 -16.61 -31.56
N PHE A 636 -22.42 -16.37 -30.96
CA PHE A 636 -21.54 -17.36 -30.32
C PHE A 636 -22.16 -18.13 -29.12
N SER A 637 -23.48 -18.10 -28.96
CA SER A 637 -24.21 -18.95 -28.01
C SER A 637 -24.49 -20.36 -28.53
N GLY A 638 -24.13 -20.66 -29.79
CA GLY A 638 -24.26 -21.99 -30.37
C GLY A 638 -23.10 -22.31 -31.29
N ILE A 639 -22.16 -23.12 -30.79
CA ILE A 639 -21.13 -23.73 -31.61
C ILE A 639 -21.82 -24.57 -32.70
N LEU A 640 -21.62 -24.21 -33.98
CA LEU A 640 -22.05 -25.04 -35.10
C LEU A 640 -21.23 -26.34 -35.05
N ILE A 641 -21.91 -27.47 -35.04
CA ILE A 641 -21.24 -28.77 -35.09
C ILE A 641 -20.69 -28.93 -36.50
N GLU A 642 -19.38 -29.05 -36.59
CA GLU A 642 -18.67 -29.32 -37.83
C GLU A 642 -18.32 -30.80 -37.90
N ASP A 643 -18.54 -31.43 -39.06
CA ASP A 643 -18.18 -32.84 -39.28
C ASP A 643 -16.65 -33.03 -39.23
N GLU A 644 -16.16 -34.25 -39.14
CA GLU A 644 -14.72 -34.53 -39.24
C GLU A 644 -14.21 -34.40 -40.69
N PRO A 645 -12.97 -33.93 -40.92
CA PRO A 645 -12.45 -33.74 -42.27
C PRO A 645 -12.18 -35.06 -43.00
N ASP A 646 -12.27 -35.01 -44.33
CA ASP A 646 -11.98 -36.15 -45.17
C ASP A 646 -10.54 -36.67 -44.93
N GLY A 647 -10.40 -37.98 -44.79
CA GLY A 647 -9.10 -38.62 -44.52
C GLY A 647 -8.68 -38.67 -43.05
N PHE A 648 -9.45 -38.11 -42.13
CA PHE A 648 -9.29 -38.37 -40.69
C PHE A 648 -9.52 -39.86 -40.38
N LYS A 649 -8.71 -40.43 -39.49
CA LYS A 649 -8.73 -41.87 -39.14
C LYS A 649 -9.14 -42.06 -37.68
N GLY A 650 -10.45 -42.07 -37.44
CA GLY A 650 -11.10 -42.24 -36.15
C GLY A 650 -12.44 -41.52 -36.15
N ASP A 651 -13.19 -41.63 -35.06
CA ASP A 651 -14.47 -40.92 -34.90
C ASP A 651 -14.30 -39.84 -33.83
N LEU A 652 -14.57 -38.58 -34.19
CA LEU A 652 -14.65 -37.50 -33.21
C LEU A 652 -15.96 -37.58 -32.43
N ARG A 653 -15.88 -37.32 -31.13
CA ARG A 653 -17.08 -37.25 -30.27
C ARG A 653 -17.84 -35.96 -30.52
N LYS A 654 -19.13 -35.93 -30.15
CA LYS A 654 -19.99 -34.75 -30.30
C LYS A 654 -19.35 -33.46 -29.75
N TYR A 655 -18.82 -33.49 -28.53
CA TYR A 655 -18.15 -32.32 -27.97
C TYR A 655 -16.84 -31.98 -28.72
N GLN A 656 -16.14 -32.95 -29.31
CA GLN A 656 -14.94 -32.68 -30.11
C GLN A 656 -15.30 -32.03 -31.44
N LEU A 657 -16.42 -32.41 -32.06
CA LEU A 657 -16.99 -31.77 -33.25
C LEU A 657 -17.44 -30.33 -32.95
N GLU A 658 -18.05 -30.09 -31.78
CA GLU A 658 -18.30 -28.73 -31.29
C GLU A 658 -16.96 -27.97 -31.11
N GLY A 659 -15.96 -28.59 -30.51
CA GLY A 659 -14.64 -27.97 -30.37
C GLY A 659 -14.01 -27.59 -31.72
N LEU A 660 -14.23 -28.40 -32.76
CA LEU A 660 -13.78 -28.12 -34.12
C LEU A 660 -14.51 -26.92 -34.72
N GLY A 661 -15.83 -26.81 -34.55
CA GLY A 661 -16.61 -25.65 -34.98
C GLY A 661 -16.17 -24.36 -34.30
N TRP A 662 -15.83 -24.43 -33.01
CA TRP A 662 -15.25 -23.29 -32.28
C TRP A 662 -13.88 -22.86 -32.84
N LEU A 663 -13.01 -23.83 -33.16
CA LEU A 663 -11.71 -23.55 -33.77
C LEU A 663 -11.85 -22.90 -35.16
N GLN A 664 -12.86 -23.29 -35.93
CA GLN A 664 -13.18 -22.71 -37.23
C GLN A 664 -13.71 -21.28 -37.10
N PHE A 665 -14.58 -21.02 -36.11
CA PHE A 665 -14.99 -19.65 -35.78
C PHE A 665 -13.77 -18.76 -35.51
N LEU A 666 -12.83 -19.18 -34.65
CA LEU A 666 -11.61 -18.40 -34.40
C LEU A 666 -10.81 -18.14 -35.68
N GLN A 667 -10.76 -19.11 -36.58
CA GLN A 667 -10.07 -18.98 -37.87
C GLN A 667 -10.71 -17.91 -38.74
N ASP A 668 -12.04 -17.93 -38.90
CA ASP A 668 -12.79 -17.03 -39.78
C ASP A 668 -12.70 -15.56 -39.33
N PHE A 669 -12.58 -15.32 -38.02
CA PHE A 669 -12.41 -13.99 -37.44
C PHE A 669 -10.94 -13.60 -37.19
N HIS A 670 -9.97 -14.43 -37.61
CA HIS A 670 -8.54 -14.24 -37.35
C HIS A 670 -8.18 -14.04 -35.87
N PHE A 671 -8.96 -14.67 -34.98
CA PHE A 671 -8.72 -14.63 -33.55
C PHE A 671 -7.85 -15.81 -33.10
N GLY A 672 -6.98 -15.53 -32.13
CA GLY A 672 -6.38 -16.57 -31.31
C GLY A 672 -7.31 -16.98 -30.17
N GLY A 673 -7.22 -18.24 -29.75
CA GLY A 673 -8.03 -18.76 -28.66
C GLY A 673 -7.33 -19.81 -27.79
N CYS A 674 -7.88 -20.01 -26.60
CA CYS A 674 -7.43 -20.96 -25.61
C CYS A 674 -8.42 -22.14 -25.50
N LEU A 675 -8.01 -23.32 -25.96
CA LEU A 675 -8.74 -24.56 -25.73
C LEU A 675 -8.34 -25.13 -24.37
N ALA A 676 -9.18 -24.85 -23.38
CA ALA A 676 -8.99 -25.11 -21.96
C ALA A 676 -9.79 -26.32 -21.44
N ASP A 677 -10.16 -27.26 -22.33
CA ASP A 677 -10.83 -28.51 -21.93
C ASP A 677 -10.03 -29.29 -20.87
N ASP A 678 -10.74 -30.00 -20.00
CA ASP A 678 -10.13 -30.89 -19.01
C ASP A 678 -9.15 -31.89 -19.65
N MET A 679 -8.16 -32.30 -18.86
CA MET A 679 -7.16 -33.25 -19.30
C MET A 679 -7.78 -34.59 -19.70
N GLY A 680 -7.42 -35.09 -20.88
CA GLY A 680 -7.92 -36.36 -21.40
C GLY A 680 -9.15 -36.25 -22.32
N LEU A 681 -9.72 -35.06 -22.54
CA LEU A 681 -10.82 -34.88 -23.50
C LEU A 681 -10.41 -34.88 -24.99
N GLY A 682 -9.11 -35.01 -25.29
CA GLY A 682 -8.61 -35.16 -26.66
C GLY A 682 -8.37 -33.84 -27.41
N LYS A 683 -7.78 -32.84 -26.74
CA LYS A 683 -7.41 -31.54 -27.33
C LYS A 683 -6.48 -31.68 -28.54
N THR A 684 -5.47 -32.56 -28.44
CA THR A 684 -4.51 -32.83 -29.52
C THR A 684 -5.21 -33.37 -30.76
N VAL A 685 -6.18 -34.29 -30.59
CA VAL A 685 -6.96 -34.87 -31.68
C VAL A 685 -7.83 -33.82 -32.39
N GLN A 686 -8.49 -32.93 -31.63
CA GLN A 686 -9.27 -31.80 -32.19
C GLN A 686 -8.39 -30.89 -33.05
N LEU A 687 -7.19 -30.58 -32.58
CA LEU A 687 -6.24 -29.76 -33.33
C LEU A 687 -5.70 -30.47 -34.58
N LEU A 688 -5.38 -31.77 -34.50
CA LEU A 688 -4.95 -32.53 -35.68
C LEU A 688 -6.04 -32.56 -36.75
N ALA A 689 -7.31 -32.71 -36.36
CA ALA A 689 -8.44 -32.59 -37.27
C ALA A 689 -8.50 -31.20 -37.91
N LEU A 690 -8.36 -30.12 -37.13
CA LEU A 690 -8.30 -28.75 -37.66
C LEU A 690 -7.17 -28.59 -38.69
N LEU A 691 -5.96 -29.05 -38.38
CA LEU A 691 -4.80 -28.94 -39.28
C LEU A 691 -4.97 -29.75 -40.56
N LEU A 692 -5.62 -30.92 -40.49
CA LEU A 692 -5.95 -31.72 -41.67
C LEU A 692 -6.94 -30.99 -42.57
N ARG A 693 -8.03 -30.44 -42.01
CA ARG A 693 -8.98 -29.59 -42.76
C ARG A 693 -8.29 -28.38 -43.38
N ARG A 694 -7.39 -27.74 -42.64
CA ARG A 694 -6.66 -26.57 -43.09
C ARG A 694 -5.74 -26.87 -44.27
N LYS A 695 -5.13 -28.06 -44.30
CA LYS A 695 -4.32 -28.52 -45.43
C LYS A 695 -5.11 -28.58 -46.74
N GLU A 696 -6.39 -28.89 -46.70
CA GLU A 696 -7.27 -29.00 -47.87
C GLU A 696 -7.83 -27.65 -48.33
N THR A 697 -8.00 -26.71 -47.39
CA THR A 697 -8.68 -25.42 -47.62
C THR A 697 -7.73 -24.24 -47.82
N ARG A 698 -6.46 -24.35 -47.45
CA ARG A 698 -5.49 -23.25 -47.55
C ARG A 698 -5.12 -22.92 -49.02
N GLU A 699 -4.99 -21.63 -49.31
CA GLU A 699 -4.54 -21.12 -50.61
C GLU A 699 -3.02 -21.23 -50.79
N GLU A 700 -2.26 -21.04 -49.71
CA GLU A 700 -0.80 -21.09 -49.69
C GLU A 700 -0.30 -22.18 -48.74
N HIS A 701 0.77 -22.89 -49.12
CA HIS A 701 1.42 -23.87 -48.26
C HIS A 701 2.31 -23.16 -47.22
N LEU A 702 1.81 -23.02 -46.00
CA LEU A 702 2.56 -22.57 -44.84
C LEU A 702 2.60 -23.68 -43.77
N PRO A 703 3.74 -23.87 -43.08
CA PRO A 703 3.86 -24.86 -42.03
C PRO A 703 3.11 -24.40 -40.76
N SER A 704 2.58 -25.34 -39.99
CA SER A 704 2.07 -25.09 -38.64
C SER A 704 3.09 -25.51 -37.59
N LEU A 705 3.36 -24.65 -36.60
CA LEU A 705 4.28 -24.92 -35.51
C LEU A 705 3.51 -25.29 -34.24
N ALA A 706 3.76 -26.47 -33.68
CA ALA A 706 3.29 -26.81 -32.34
C ALA A 706 4.48 -26.93 -31.37
N VAL A 707 4.44 -26.10 -30.33
CA VAL A 707 5.42 -26.07 -29.25
C VAL A 707 4.85 -26.87 -28.09
N VAL A 708 5.48 -28.00 -27.79
CA VAL A 708 5.00 -28.94 -26.78
C VAL A 708 6.07 -29.19 -25.71
N PRO A 709 5.70 -29.61 -24.49
CA PRO A 709 6.67 -30.13 -23.53
C PRO A 709 7.48 -31.28 -24.14
N LYS A 710 8.77 -31.38 -23.82
CA LYS A 710 9.68 -32.39 -24.41
C LYS A 710 9.16 -33.83 -24.28
N SER A 711 8.44 -34.11 -23.22
CA SER A 711 7.80 -35.41 -22.98
C SER A 711 6.61 -35.73 -23.86
N LEU A 712 5.91 -34.71 -24.35
CA LEU A 712 4.70 -34.85 -25.16
C LEU A 712 5.00 -35.01 -26.65
N MET A 713 6.24 -34.71 -27.06
CA MET A 713 6.72 -34.91 -28.43
C MET A 713 6.35 -36.28 -29.00
N PHE A 714 6.60 -37.35 -28.23
CA PHE A 714 6.31 -38.70 -28.68
C PHE A 714 4.81 -38.95 -28.88
N ASN A 715 3.98 -38.52 -27.92
CA ASN A 715 2.54 -38.69 -27.98
C ASN A 715 1.94 -37.98 -29.20
N TRP A 716 2.40 -36.76 -29.47
CA TRP A 716 2.00 -35.99 -30.64
C TRP A 716 2.37 -36.66 -31.96
N LEU A 717 3.58 -37.20 -32.09
CA LEU A 717 3.99 -37.95 -33.29
C LEU A 717 3.13 -39.20 -33.49
N GLN A 718 2.82 -39.93 -32.41
CA GLN A 718 2.01 -41.14 -32.48
C GLN A 718 0.55 -40.83 -32.83
N GLU A 719 -0.05 -39.81 -32.21
CA GLU A 719 -1.41 -39.37 -32.50
C GLU A 719 -1.53 -38.85 -33.93
N ALA A 720 -0.58 -38.04 -34.40
CA ALA A 720 -0.57 -37.56 -35.78
C ALA A 720 -0.45 -38.71 -36.79
N GLY A 721 0.40 -39.71 -36.53
CA GLY A 721 0.52 -40.90 -37.37
C GLY A 721 -0.72 -41.78 -37.36
N LYS A 722 -1.46 -41.83 -36.23
CA LYS A 722 -2.68 -42.62 -36.06
C LYS A 722 -3.90 -41.97 -36.71
N PHE A 723 -4.17 -40.71 -36.38
CA PHE A 723 -5.41 -40.01 -36.74
C PHE A 723 -5.31 -39.24 -38.05
N THR A 724 -4.12 -38.76 -38.42
CA THR A 724 -3.91 -37.91 -39.60
C THR A 724 -2.67 -38.35 -40.41
N PRO A 725 -2.63 -39.59 -40.92
CA PRO A 725 -1.45 -40.16 -41.58
C PRO A 725 -1.04 -39.43 -42.88
N SER A 726 -1.94 -38.62 -43.45
CA SER A 726 -1.68 -37.80 -44.63
C SER A 726 -0.92 -36.50 -44.32
N LEU A 727 -0.82 -36.08 -43.05
CA LEU A 727 -0.05 -34.89 -42.64
C LEU A 727 1.45 -35.21 -42.60
N LYS A 728 2.26 -34.36 -43.25
CA LYS A 728 3.72 -34.43 -43.14
C LYS A 728 4.15 -33.77 -41.83
N VAL A 729 4.60 -34.58 -40.88
CA VAL A 729 5.04 -34.11 -39.56
C VAL A 729 6.55 -34.27 -39.39
N ILE A 730 7.21 -33.26 -38.83
CA ILE A 730 8.64 -33.31 -38.47
C ILE A 730 8.88 -32.91 -37.02
N GLU A 731 9.81 -33.62 -36.37
CA GLU A 731 10.37 -33.19 -35.09
C GLU A 731 11.53 -32.22 -35.31
N TYR A 732 11.32 -30.96 -34.93
CA TYR A 732 12.35 -29.93 -34.85
C TYR A 732 12.96 -29.89 -33.44
N SER A 733 13.79 -30.89 -33.14
CA SER A 733 14.50 -31.04 -31.88
C SER A 733 15.86 -31.74 -32.11
N GLY A 734 16.91 -31.46 -31.31
CA GLY A 734 18.19 -32.19 -31.36
C GLY A 734 19.39 -31.49 -32.04
N GLY A 735 20.38 -32.27 -32.48
CA GLY A 735 21.68 -31.76 -32.98
C GLY A 735 21.67 -31.29 -34.44
N ASP A 736 20.86 -31.91 -35.31
CA ASP A 736 20.80 -31.64 -36.76
C ASP A 736 19.85 -30.50 -37.16
N ARG A 737 19.41 -29.69 -36.18
CA ARG A 737 18.42 -28.63 -36.36
C ARG A 737 18.76 -27.64 -37.47
N SER A 738 20.04 -27.26 -37.60
CA SER A 738 20.50 -26.28 -38.60
C SER A 738 20.18 -26.67 -40.04
N LYS A 739 20.10 -27.98 -40.35
CA LYS A 739 19.77 -28.47 -41.69
C LYS A 739 18.26 -28.58 -41.92
N ILE A 740 17.49 -28.75 -40.84
CA ILE A 740 16.04 -28.94 -40.88
C ILE A 740 15.32 -27.60 -41.08
N ILE A 741 15.88 -26.48 -40.58
CA ILE A 741 15.26 -25.15 -40.69
C ILE A 741 14.88 -24.80 -42.13
N GLU A 742 15.78 -25.04 -43.09
CA GLU A 742 15.55 -24.73 -44.51
C GLU A 742 14.43 -25.59 -45.13
N GLN A 743 14.15 -26.76 -44.54
CA GLN A 743 13.15 -27.71 -45.01
C GLN A 743 11.81 -27.56 -44.29
N LEU A 744 11.72 -26.75 -43.23
CA LEU A 744 10.47 -26.55 -42.47
C LEU A 744 9.28 -26.15 -43.35
N PRO A 745 9.43 -25.31 -44.39
CA PRO A 745 8.31 -24.97 -45.26
C PRO A 745 7.71 -26.13 -46.05
N ASP A 746 8.38 -27.28 -46.17
CA ASP A 746 7.88 -28.46 -46.91
C ASP A 746 6.97 -29.38 -46.08
N TYR A 747 6.86 -29.09 -44.78
CA TYR A 747 6.10 -29.88 -43.80
C TYR A 747 4.79 -29.20 -43.44
N ASP A 748 3.76 -30.01 -43.13
CA ASP A 748 2.46 -29.50 -42.70
C ASP A 748 2.49 -29.13 -41.20
N LEU A 749 3.15 -29.95 -40.37
CA LEU A 749 3.25 -29.76 -38.93
C LEU A 749 4.70 -29.92 -38.44
N VAL A 750 5.21 -28.89 -37.80
CA VAL A 750 6.52 -28.84 -37.16
C VAL A 750 6.31 -28.94 -35.65
N LEU A 751 6.82 -30.01 -35.04
CA LEU A 751 6.80 -30.19 -33.59
C LEU A 751 8.11 -29.72 -32.98
N THR A 752 8.06 -28.85 -31.99
CA THR A 752 9.25 -28.41 -31.26
C THR A 752 8.99 -28.34 -29.76
N THR A 753 10.04 -28.05 -28.99
CA THR A 753 9.95 -27.91 -27.54
C THR A 753 10.12 -26.46 -27.12
N TYR A 754 9.51 -26.05 -26.00
CA TYR A 754 9.69 -24.70 -25.44
C TYR A 754 11.16 -24.28 -25.30
N GLY A 755 12.02 -25.21 -24.87
CA GLY A 755 13.45 -24.98 -24.75
C GLY A 755 14.15 -24.76 -26.10
N THR A 756 13.72 -25.47 -27.15
CA THR A 756 14.25 -25.33 -28.51
C THR A 756 13.74 -24.06 -29.17
N MET A 757 12.43 -23.78 -29.09
CA MET A 757 11.82 -22.52 -29.55
C MET A 757 12.55 -21.32 -28.95
N ARG A 758 12.75 -21.29 -27.62
CA ARG A 758 13.48 -20.19 -26.95
C ARG A 758 14.89 -20.00 -27.52
N ARG A 759 15.61 -21.11 -27.76
CA ARG A 759 17.01 -21.06 -28.22
C ARG A 759 17.13 -20.60 -29.66
N ASP A 760 16.22 -21.07 -30.51
CA ASP A 760 16.28 -20.90 -31.95
C ASP A 760 15.32 -19.81 -32.45
N VAL A 761 14.67 -19.06 -31.54
CA VAL A 761 13.67 -18.01 -31.88
C VAL A 761 14.22 -17.01 -32.89
N THR A 762 15.50 -16.68 -32.81
CA THR A 762 16.16 -15.75 -33.75
C THR A 762 16.21 -16.28 -35.19
N LEU A 763 16.15 -17.60 -35.38
CA LEU A 763 16.14 -18.26 -36.68
C LEU A 763 14.70 -18.49 -37.18
N ILE A 764 13.78 -18.83 -36.27
CA ILE A 764 12.39 -19.17 -36.65
C ILE A 764 11.45 -17.97 -36.68
N LYS A 765 11.79 -16.82 -36.07
CA LYS A 765 10.93 -15.61 -36.03
C LYS A 765 10.64 -15.01 -37.41
N ASP A 766 11.49 -15.29 -38.39
CA ASP A 766 11.37 -14.74 -39.75
C ASP A 766 10.57 -15.66 -40.68
N ILE A 767 10.25 -16.88 -40.22
CA ILE A 767 9.39 -17.83 -40.92
C ILE A 767 7.93 -17.48 -40.62
N GLN A 768 7.10 -17.40 -41.66
CA GLN A 768 5.66 -17.24 -41.53
C GLN A 768 5.01 -18.62 -41.34
N PHE A 769 4.33 -18.83 -40.21
CA PHE A 769 3.55 -20.04 -39.95
C PHE A 769 2.06 -19.84 -40.25
N ASP A 770 1.33 -20.91 -40.56
CA ASP A 770 -0.14 -20.86 -40.63
C ASP A 770 -0.71 -20.83 -39.21
N TYR A 771 -0.39 -21.85 -38.40
CA TYR A 771 -0.68 -21.89 -36.97
C TYR A 771 0.58 -21.83 -36.10
N ALA A 772 0.53 -21.09 -35.01
CA ALA A 772 1.41 -21.27 -33.86
C ALA A 772 0.60 -21.79 -32.68
N VAL A 773 0.91 -23.00 -32.23
CA VAL A 773 0.21 -23.70 -31.15
C VAL A 773 1.14 -23.87 -29.96
N LEU A 774 0.67 -23.53 -28.77
CA LEU A 774 1.35 -23.82 -27.51
C LEU A 774 0.56 -24.87 -26.74
N ASP A 775 1.12 -26.07 -26.58
CA ASP A 775 0.54 -27.10 -25.72
C ASP A 775 1.06 -26.96 -24.30
N GLU A 776 0.20 -27.18 -23.30
CA GLU A 776 0.47 -26.84 -21.89
C GLU A 776 0.94 -25.37 -21.74
N ALA A 777 0.12 -24.44 -22.26
CA ALA A 777 0.42 -23.01 -22.34
C ALA A 777 0.71 -22.33 -20.97
N GLN A 778 0.44 -22.98 -19.84
CA GLN A 778 0.86 -22.52 -18.52
C GLN A 778 2.39 -22.35 -18.40
N MET A 779 3.17 -22.96 -19.29
CA MET A 779 4.63 -22.74 -19.39
C MET A 779 5.02 -21.29 -19.69
N ILE A 780 4.12 -20.48 -20.28
CA ILE A 780 4.35 -19.06 -20.60
C ILE A 780 3.63 -18.09 -19.65
N LYS A 781 3.09 -18.55 -18.52
CA LYS A 781 2.31 -17.71 -17.58
C LYS A 781 3.07 -16.47 -17.11
N ASN A 782 4.37 -16.59 -16.88
CA ASN A 782 5.20 -15.46 -16.50
C ASN A 782 5.61 -14.64 -17.74
N SER A 783 4.99 -13.47 -17.89
CA SER A 783 5.25 -12.53 -18.99
C SER A 783 6.69 -12.02 -19.08
N GLY A 784 7.43 -12.02 -17.96
CA GLY A 784 8.85 -11.64 -17.93
C GLY A 784 9.80 -12.74 -18.38
N SER A 785 9.32 -13.99 -18.48
CA SER A 785 10.16 -15.14 -18.83
C SER A 785 10.68 -15.07 -20.27
N GLN A 786 11.89 -15.58 -20.49
CA GLN A 786 12.46 -15.67 -21.85
C GLN A 786 11.63 -16.54 -22.79
N VAL A 787 10.94 -17.56 -22.26
CA VAL A 787 10.08 -18.45 -23.05
C VAL A 787 8.84 -17.69 -23.54
N ALA A 788 8.18 -16.93 -22.67
CA ALA A 788 7.04 -16.09 -23.05
C ALA A 788 7.42 -14.97 -24.03
N LYS A 789 8.59 -14.35 -23.84
CA LYS A 789 9.11 -13.37 -24.81
C LYS A 789 9.38 -14.00 -26.17
N ALA A 790 9.95 -15.21 -26.20
CA ALA A 790 10.24 -15.92 -27.44
C ALA A 790 8.96 -16.34 -28.18
N SER A 791 7.92 -16.82 -27.47
CA SER A 791 6.66 -17.21 -28.13
C SER A 791 5.96 -16.04 -28.83
N ARG A 792 6.03 -14.82 -28.27
CA ARG A 792 5.44 -13.62 -28.88
C ARG A 792 6.10 -13.18 -30.19
N LEU A 793 7.38 -13.54 -30.39
CA LEU A 793 8.14 -13.21 -31.60
C LEU A 793 7.78 -14.11 -32.79
N LEU A 794 7.05 -15.20 -32.58
CA LEU A 794 6.62 -16.09 -33.66
C LEU A 794 5.61 -15.37 -34.57
N LYS A 795 5.82 -15.46 -35.89
CA LYS A 795 4.89 -14.94 -36.88
C LYS A 795 3.95 -16.05 -37.33
N ALA A 796 2.65 -15.92 -37.06
CA ALA A 796 1.65 -16.89 -37.46
C ALA A 796 0.33 -16.20 -37.82
N LYS A 797 -0.39 -16.75 -38.81
CA LYS A 797 -1.73 -16.26 -39.22
C LYS A 797 -2.77 -16.55 -38.14
N HIS A 798 -2.68 -17.70 -37.50
CA HIS A 798 -3.57 -18.15 -36.42
C HIS A 798 -2.77 -18.61 -35.20
N ARG A 799 -3.31 -18.43 -34.00
CA ARG A 799 -2.62 -18.77 -32.74
C ARG A 799 -3.53 -19.52 -31.79
N LEU A 800 -3.04 -20.62 -31.23
CA LEU A 800 -3.82 -21.44 -30.30
C LEU A 800 -3.00 -21.77 -29.05
N ALA A 801 -3.68 -21.76 -27.91
CA ALA A 801 -3.14 -22.24 -26.65
C ALA A 801 -3.97 -23.43 -26.21
N LEU A 802 -3.32 -24.54 -25.88
CA LEU A 802 -3.94 -25.70 -25.27
C LEU A 802 -3.49 -25.74 -23.81
N SER A 803 -4.44 -25.83 -22.88
CA SER A 803 -4.12 -25.99 -21.46
C SER A 803 -5.15 -26.87 -20.77
N GLY A 804 -4.73 -27.68 -19.80
CA GLY A 804 -5.64 -28.37 -18.90
C GLY A 804 -6.10 -27.53 -17.71
N THR A 805 -5.40 -26.42 -17.44
CA THR A 805 -5.59 -25.56 -16.26
C THR A 805 -5.22 -24.12 -16.64
N PRO A 806 -6.08 -23.41 -17.39
CA PRO A 806 -5.73 -22.09 -17.95
C PRO A 806 -5.41 -21.03 -16.90
N VAL A 807 -5.94 -21.17 -15.67
CA VAL A 807 -5.70 -20.26 -14.55
C VAL A 807 -5.34 -21.09 -13.32
N GLU A 808 -4.05 -21.09 -12.92
CA GLU A 808 -3.64 -21.79 -11.69
C GLU A 808 -3.63 -20.87 -10.48
N ASN A 809 -3.34 -19.56 -10.63
CA ASN A 809 -3.06 -18.71 -9.47
C ASN A 809 -3.56 -17.25 -9.55
N HIS A 810 -3.47 -16.56 -10.70
CA HIS A 810 -3.89 -15.13 -10.83
C HIS A 810 -4.34 -14.77 -12.26
N LEU A 811 -5.29 -13.84 -12.42
CA LEU A 811 -5.67 -13.24 -13.73
C LEU A 811 -4.49 -12.66 -14.53
N GLY A 812 -3.41 -12.23 -13.87
CA GLY A 812 -2.18 -11.78 -14.54
C GLY A 812 -1.49 -12.87 -15.38
N ASP A 813 -1.72 -14.16 -15.08
CA ASP A 813 -1.21 -15.29 -15.89
C ASP A 813 -1.92 -15.36 -17.25
N LEU A 814 -3.21 -14.99 -17.32
CA LEU A 814 -3.97 -14.93 -18.57
C LEU A 814 -3.41 -13.88 -19.52
N TRP A 815 -2.94 -12.73 -19.02
CA TRP A 815 -2.39 -11.69 -19.88
C TRP A 815 -1.24 -12.20 -20.74
N SER A 816 -0.33 -13.00 -20.19
CA SER A 816 0.82 -13.52 -20.95
C SER A 816 0.39 -14.49 -22.06
N ILE A 817 -0.66 -15.29 -21.81
CA ILE A 817 -1.23 -16.22 -22.78
C ILE A 817 -1.99 -15.43 -23.86
N PHE A 818 -2.82 -14.47 -23.48
CA PHE A 818 -3.59 -13.64 -24.41
C PHE A 818 -2.73 -12.72 -25.26
N GLU A 819 -1.62 -12.21 -24.72
CA GLU A 819 -0.65 -11.45 -25.51
C GLU A 819 0.06 -12.33 -26.56
N PHE A 820 0.18 -13.64 -26.29
CA PHE A 820 0.55 -14.59 -27.34
C PHE A 820 -0.61 -14.79 -28.32
N LEU A 821 -1.84 -15.06 -27.86
CA LEU A 821 -2.98 -15.39 -28.74
C LEU A 821 -3.39 -14.24 -29.66
N ASN A 822 -3.60 -13.05 -29.08
CA ASN A 822 -4.07 -11.84 -29.74
C ASN A 822 -3.20 -10.65 -29.29
N PRO A 823 -2.01 -10.45 -29.89
CA PRO A 823 -1.11 -9.36 -29.50
C PRO A 823 -1.80 -7.99 -29.53
N GLY A 824 -1.65 -7.22 -28.46
CA GLY A 824 -2.24 -5.88 -28.33
C GLY A 824 -3.70 -5.85 -27.86
N MET A 825 -4.39 -6.99 -27.79
CA MET A 825 -5.80 -7.05 -27.37
C MET A 825 -6.06 -6.51 -25.96
N LEU A 826 -5.13 -6.75 -25.03
CA LEU A 826 -5.24 -6.36 -23.62
C LEU A 826 -4.35 -5.16 -23.23
N GLY A 827 -3.82 -4.43 -24.22
CA GLY A 827 -2.96 -3.27 -23.97
C GLY A 827 -1.66 -3.61 -23.22
N ARG A 828 -1.05 -2.60 -22.58
CA ARG A 828 0.23 -2.76 -21.87
C ARG A 828 0.08 -3.54 -20.56
N SER A 829 1.07 -4.37 -20.23
CA SER A 829 1.07 -5.19 -19.00
C SER A 829 1.00 -4.39 -17.70
N SER A 830 1.43 -3.13 -17.69
CA SER A 830 1.38 -2.26 -16.51
C SER A 830 -0.05 -1.87 -16.17
N VAL A 831 -0.83 -1.50 -17.20
CA VAL A 831 -2.24 -1.12 -17.09
C VAL A 831 -3.06 -2.32 -16.59
N PHE A 832 -2.92 -3.47 -17.27
CA PHE A 832 -3.64 -4.69 -16.87
C PHE A 832 -3.30 -5.15 -15.45
N LYS A 833 -2.05 -4.95 -15.00
CA LYS A 833 -1.65 -5.27 -13.62
C LYS A 833 -2.30 -4.36 -12.59
N THR A 834 -2.40 -3.05 -12.82
CA THR A 834 -3.06 -2.13 -11.90
C THR A 834 -4.52 -2.55 -11.66
N TYR A 835 -5.25 -2.88 -12.72
CA TYR A 835 -6.66 -3.31 -12.63
C TYR A 835 -6.87 -4.74 -12.12
N THR A 836 -5.83 -5.60 -12.17
CA THR A 836 -5.91 -6.97 -11.62
C THR A 836 -5.29 -7.10 -10.23
N SER A 837 -4.54 -6.09 -9.76
CA SER A 837 -3.91 -6.07 -8.44
C SER A 837 -4.86 -5.61 -7.33
N ASP A 838 -5.91 -4.86 -7.65
CA ASP A 838 -6.93 -4.50 -6.67
C ASP A 838 -7.87 -5.70 -6.45
N ILE A 839 -7.57 -6.44 -5.38
CA ILE A 839 -8.19 -7.72 -5.00
C ILE A 839 -9.70 -7.57 -4.71
N GLU A 840 -10.20 -6.36 -4.52
CA GLU A 840 -11.57 -6.08 -4.08
C GLU A 840 -12.56 -5.79 -5.21
N ASP A 841 -12.11 -5.48 -6.44
CA ASP A 841 -13.04 -5.09 -7.51
C ASP A 841 -13.60 -6.30 -8.27
N LYS A 842 -14.68 -6.84 -7.73
CA LYS A 842 -15.45 -7.96 -8.32
C LYS A 842 -16.04 -7.61 -9.69
N ASN A 843 -16.33 -6.33 -9.96
CA ASN A 843 -16.98 -5.91 -11.20
C ASN A 843 -16.01 -5.97 -12.39
N SER A 844 -14.78 -5.46 -12.22
CA SER A 844 -13.72 -5.54 -13.24
C SER A 844 -13.43 -6.98 -13.69
N ARG A 845 -13.48 -7.95 -12.76
CA ARG A 845 -13.25 -9.37 -13.06
C ARG A 845 -14.39 -10.01 -13.86
N VAL A 846 -15.64 -9.73 -13.49
CA VAL A 846 -16.82 -10.23 -14.21
C VAL A 846 -16.83 -9.67 -15.64
N MET A 847 -16.49 -8.40 -15.78
CA MET A 847 -16.39 -7.72 -17.06
C MET A 847 -15.31 -8.35 -17.96
N LEU A 848 -14.09 -8.53 -17.46
CA LEU A 848 -13.01 -9.21 -18.17
C LEU A 848 -13.37 -10.66 -18.51
N GLY A 849 -14.02 -11.38 -17.59
CA GLY A 849 -14.50 -12.74 -17.83
C GLY A 849 -15.49 -12.83 -19.00
N ASN A 850 -16.44 -11.89 -19.09
CA ASN A 850 -17.38 -11.81 -20.21
C ASN A 850 -16.69 -11.44 -21.53
N ALA A 851 -15.73 -10.51 -21.51
CA ALA A 851 -14.98 -10.10 -22.69
C ALA A 851 -14.08 -11.21 -23.24
N LEU A 852 -13.47 -12.02 -22.37
CA LEU A 852 -12.56 -13.10 -22.75
C LEU A 852 -13.27 -14.41 -23.13
N ARG A 853 -14.55 -14.55 -22.76
CA ARG A 853 -15.34 -15.79 -22.95
C ARG A 853 -15.34 -16.32 -24.39
N PRO A 854 -15.47 -15.50 -25.46
CA PRO A 854 -15.45 -16.02 -26.84
C PRO A 854 -14.13 -16.69 -27.23
N PHE A 855 -13.04 -16.27 -26.60
CA PHE A 855 -11.68 -16.73 -26.88
C PHE A 855 -11.24 -17.91 -26.02
N ILE A 856 -12.07 -18.37 -25.07
CA ILE A 856 -11.76 -19.51 -24.20
C ILE A 856 -12.88 -20.54 -24.29
N LEU A 857 -12.54 -21.74 -24.76
CA LEU A 857 -13.43 -22.89 -24.67
C LEU A 857 -12.97 -23.81 -23.54
N ARG A 858 -13.76 -23.91 -22.46
CA ARG A 858 -13.50 -24.77 -21.30
C ARG A 858 -14.70 -25.69 -21.07
N ARG A 859 -14.46 -27.00 -21.08
CA ARG A 859 -15.46 -28.04 -20.79
C ARG A 859 -14.90 -29.04 -19.79
N THR A 860 -15.73 -29.45 -18.84
CA THR A 860 -15.33 -30.42 -17.81
C THR A 860 -15.67 -31.84 -18.21
N LYS A 861 -14.95 -32.84 -17.68
CA LYS A 861 -15.27 -34.26 -17.91
C LYS A 861 -16.71 -34.61 -17.54
N GLU A 862 -17.23 -34.03 -16.46
CA GLU A 862 -18.61 -34.23 -16.00
C GLU A 862 -19.65 -33.67 -16.98
N GLN A 863 -19.32 -32.61 -17.73
CA GLN A 863 -20.23 -32.02 -18.71
C GLN A 863 -20.31 -32.83 -20.00
N VAL A 864 -19.19 -33.43 -20.44
CA VAL A 864 -19.07 -33.95 -21.81
C VAL A 864 -18.68 -35.42 -21.93
N ALA A 865 -18.27 -36.07 -20.84
CA ALA A 865 -17.75 -37.43 -20.85
C ALA A 865 -18.43 -38.33 -19.80
N ASN A 866 -19.76 -38.35 -19.79
CA ASN A 866 -20.59 -39.23 -18.93
C ASN A 866 -20.31 -40.73 -19.10
N GLU A 867 -19.62 -41.13 -20.17
CA GLU A 867 -19.21 -42.52 -20.43
C GLU A 867 -17.95 -42.94 -19.66
N LEU A 868 -17.21 -42.01 -19.05
CA LEU A 868 -16.03 -42.34 -18.26
C LEU A 868 -16.45 -43.08 -16.97
N PRO A 869 -15.77 -44.17 -16.61
CA PRO A 869 -16.05 -44.87 -15.36
C PRO A 869 -15.73 -43.96 -14.16
N GLU A 870 -16.36 -44.22 -13.01
CA GLU A 870 -16.16 -43.40 -11.82
C GLU A 870 -14.69 -43.37 -11.37
N LYS A 871 -14.28 -42.24 -10.79
CA LYS A 871 -13.02 -42.07 -10.08
C LYS A 871 -13.31 -42.03 -8.59
N VAL A 872 -12.60 -42.82 -7.80
CA VAL A 872 -12.70 -42.81 -6.33
C VAL A 872 -11.38 -42.31 -5.76
N GLU A 873 -11.42 -41.21 -5.02
CA GLU A 873 -10.26 -40.70 -4.28
C GLU A 873 -10.42 -41.04 -2.80
N GLN A 874 -9.42 -41.70 -2.20
CA GLN A 874 -9.39 -42.07 -0.79
C GLN A 874 -8.05 -41.73 -0.17
N THR A 875 -8.08 -41.28 1.08
CA THR A 875 -6.88 -41.05 1.88
C THR A 875 -6.60 -42.27 2.75
N LEU A 876 -5.42 -42.87 2.59
CA LEU A 876 -4.91 -43.94 3.43
C LEU A 876 -3.99 -43.31 4.48
N TYR A 877 -4.39 -43.43 5.75
CA TYR A 877 -3.60 -42.92 6.86
C TYR A 877 -2.56 -43.96 7.30
N CYS A 878 -1.30 -43.52 7.38
CA CYS A 878 -0.17 -44.32 7.83
C CYS A 878 0.24 -43.90 9.25
N ASP A 879 0.44 -44.86 10.14
CA ASP A 879 0.86 -44.62 11.52
C ASP A 879 2.35 -44.92 11.66
N MET A 880 3.13 -43.94 12.14
CA MET A 880 4.58 -44.10 12.32
C MET A 880 4.90 -45.04 13.48
N GLY A 881 5.88 -45.93 13.27
CA GLY A 881 6.50 -46.70 14.35
C GLY A 881 7.29 -45.81 15.32
N GLU A 882 7.68 -46.37 16.47
CA GLU A 882 8.33 -45.61 17.56
C GLU A 882 9.63 -44.91 17.12
N GLU A 883 10.47 -45.58 16.33
CA GLU A 883 11.75 -45.03 15.87
C GLU A 883 11.57 -43.86 14.90
N GLN A 884 10.68 -44.02 13.91
CA GLN A 884 10.36 -42.97 12.94
C GLN A 884 9.70 -41.77 13.62
N SER A 885 8.75 -42.00 14.55
CA SER A 885 8.08 -40.93 15.30
C SER A 885 9.07 -40.13 16.14
N ARG A 886 10.00 -40.81 16.83
CA ARG A 886 11.02 -40.13 17.64
C ARG A 886 11.92 -39.24 16.79
N LEU A 887 12.37 -39.72 15.64
CA LEU A 887 13.18 -38.93 14.70
C LEU A 887 12.41 -37.70 14.19
N TYR A 888 11.13 -37.91 13.83
CA TYR A 888 10.26 -36.85 13.34
C TYR A 888 10.05 -35.76 14.39
N ASP A 889 9.76 -36.13 15.63
CA ASP A 889 9.52 -35.20 16.74
C ASP A 889 10.77 -34.39 17.11
N GLU A 890 11.95 -35.03 17.10
CA GLU A 890 13.22 -34.34 17.33
C GLU A 890 13.48 -33.26 16.27
N LEU A 891 13.24 -33.60 14.99
CA LEU A 891 13.37 -32.65 13.87
C LEU A 891 12.34 -31.52 13.97
N ARG A 892 11.07 -31.84 14.28
CA ARG A 892 10.00 -30.85 14.43
C ARG A 892 10.33 -29.86 15.53
N GLN A 893 10.76 -30.35 16.70
CA GLN A 893 11.12 -29.48 17.82
C GLN A 893 12.32 -28.59 17.48
N HIS A 894 13.36 -29.16 16.86
CA HIS A 894 14.54 -28.40 16.44
C HIS A 894 14.18 -27.23 15.50
N TYR A 895 13.35 -27.48 14.49
CA TYR A 895 12.93 -26.44 13.55
C TYR A 895 11.96 -25.44 14.17
N ARG A 896 11.05 -25.88 15.04
CA ARG A 896 10.14 -24.99 15.77
C ARG A 896 10.91 -23.96 16.59
N ASP A 897 11.88 -24.41 17.37
CA ASP A 897 12.69 -23.52 18.22
C ASP A 897 13.57 -22.57 17.38
N SER A 898 14.13 -23.06 16.28
CA SER A 898 14.97 -22.26 15.38
C SER A 898 14.18 -21.21 14.60
N ILE A 899 13.00 -21.58 14.07
CA ILE A 899 12.20 -20.72 13.19
C ILE A 899 11.44 -19.66 14.00
N LEU A 900 10.83 -20.02 15.13
CA LEU A 900 10.08 -19.05 15.94
C LEU A 900 10.99 -17.92 16.45
N GLY A 901 12.18 -18.26 16.95
CA GLY A 901 13.16 -17.24 17.38
C GLY A 901 13.69 -16.37 16.22
N MET A 902 13.74 -16.90 14.99
CA MET A 902 14.13 -16.12 13.80
C MET A 902 12.99 -15.23 13.29
N VAL A 903 11.73 -15.66 13.38
CA VAL A 903 10.58 -14.85 12.98
C VAL A 903 10.44 -13.65 13.92
N GLU A 904 10.60 -13.84 15.23
CA GLU A 904 10.58 -12.75 16.22
C GLU A 904 11.70 -11.73 16.02
N SER A 905 12.90 -12.18 15.59
CA SER A 905 14.08 -11.31 15.47
C SER A 905 14.28 -10.67 14.10
N LYS A 906 13.86 -11.32 13.00
CA LYS A 906 14.16 -10.90 11.60
C LYS A 906 12.93 -10.75 10.70
N GLY A 907 11.75 -11.15 11.17
CA GLY A 907 10.48 -11.09 10.43
C GLY A 907 10.32 -12.20 9.37
N LEU A 908 9.07 -12.54 9.06
CA LEU A 908 8.65 -13.66 8.19
C LEU A 908 9.24 -13.62 6.77
N GLY A 909 9.48 -12.42 6.22
CA GLY A 909 9.96 -12.25 4.85
C GLY A 909 11.38 -12.80 4.61
N LYS A 910 12.30 -12.56 5.57
CA LYS A 910 13.69 -13.04 5.48
C LYS A 910 13.85 -14.49 5.95
N THR A 911 12.87 -15.06 6.65
CA THR A 911 12.90 -16.45 7.16
C THR A 911 12.25 -17.48 6.24
N LYS A 912 11.60 -17.07 5.14
CA LYS A 912 10.89 -17.98 4.21
C LYS A 912 11.74 -19.14 3.70
N ILE A 913 13.03 -18.91 3.41
CA ILE A 913 13.93 -19.97 2.92
C ILE A 913 14.13 -21.05 3.99
N HIS A 914 14.33 -20.67 5.26
CA HIS A 914 14.49 -21.61 6.37
C HIS A 914 13.21 -22.39 6.67
N VAL A 915 12.04 -21.75 6.53
CA VAL A 915 10.73 -22.41 6.63
C VAL A 915 10.59 -23.48 5.55
N LEU A 916 10.90 -23.16 4.29
CA LEU A 916 10.81 -24.11 3.18
C LEU A 916 11.75 -25.30 3.37
N GLU A 917 12.95 -25.06 3.90
CA GLU A 917 13.91 -26.11 4.27
C GLU A 917 13.35 -27.02 5.36
N ALA A 918 12.80 -26.47 6.44
CA ALA A 918 12.21 -27.24 7.53
C ALA A 918 11.04 -28.11 7.05
N LEU A 919 10.10 -27.53 6.30
CA LEU A 919 8.98 -28.26 5.72
C LEU A 919 9.43 -29.37 4.77
N LEU A 920 10.49 -29.13 3.98
CA LEU A 920 11.08 -30.16 3.14
C LEU A 920 11.62 -31.33 3.96
N ARG A 921 12.39 -31.06 5.03
CA ARG A 921 12.97 -32.11 5.88
C ARG A 921 11.92 -32.88 6.68
N LEU A 922 10.89 -32.20 7.20
CA LEU A 922 9.78 -32.86 7.89
C LEU A 922 8.99 -33.77 6.94
N ARG A 923 8.75 -33.35 5.70
CA ARG A 923 8.10 -34.20 4.68
C ARG A 923 8.97 -35.41 4.34
N GLN A 924 10.28 -35.25 4.22
CA GLN A 924 11.20 -36.38 4.03
C GLN A 924 11.13 -37.37 5.20
N ALA A 925 11.15 -36.88 6.45
CA ALA A 925 11.01 -37.74 7.65
C ALA A 925 9.68 -38.49 7.69
N ALA A 926 8.58 -37.83 7.32
CA ALA A 926 7.25 -38.43 7.26
C ALA A 926 7.16 -39.53 6.19
N CYS A 927 7.82 -39.34 5.04
CA CYS A 927 7.88 -40.36 3.99
C CYS A 927 8.73 -41.57 4.39
N HIS A 928 10.01 -41.36 4.71
CA HIS A 928 10.94 -42.42 5.07
C HIS A 928 12.22 -41.88 5.73
N PRO A 929 12.70 -42.45 6.86
CA PRO A 929 13.94 -42.01 7.52
C PRO A 929 15.17 -41.93 6.61
N ALA A 930 15.38 -42.94 5.75
CA ALA A 930 16.49 -43.00 4.80
C ALA A 930 16.59 -41.78 3.85
N LEU A 931 15.51 -41.03 3.62
CA LEU A 931 15.54 -39.79 2.83
C LEU A 931 16.34 -38.65 3.51
N LEU A 932 16.61 -38.79 4.80
CA LEU A 932 17.43 -37.90 5.60
C LEU A 932 18.86 -38.43 5.80
N GLU A 933 19.25 -39.49 5.08
CA GLU A 933 20.50 -40.21 5.29
C GLU A 933 20.63 -40.76 6.73
N ARG A 934 19.48 -41.02 7.36
CA ARG A 934 19.37 -41.59 8.71
C ARG A 934 18.55 -42.87 8.60
N GLY A 935 19.21 -44.02 8.73
CA GLY A 935 18.60 -45.35 8.52
C GLY A 935 18.91 -45.93 7.14
N GLU A 936 18.60 -47.21 6.97
CA GLU A 936 18.74 -47.95 5.72
C GLU A 936 17.44 -47.89 4.92
N ALA A 937 17.53 -48.06 3.59
CA ALA A 937 16.37 -48.00 2.71
C ALA A 937 15.35 -49.13 2.96
N MET A 938 15.77 -50.20 3.63
CA MET A 938 14.94 -51.35 3.98
C MET A 938 14.33 -51.31 5.38
N ASP A 939 14.56 -50.23 6.13
CA ASP A 939 13.98 -50.08 7.46
C ASP A 939 12.46 -49.95 7.38
N ALA A 940 11.76 -50.41 8.43
CA ALA A 940 10.32 -50.26 8.53
C ALA A 940 9.92 -48.78 8.51
N SER A 941 8.92 -48.45 7.71
CA SER A 941 8.36 -47.09 7.64
C SER A 941 6.86 -47.14 7.44
N ALA A 942 6.17 -46.17 8.03
CA ALA A 942 4.72 -46.11 8.05
C ALA A 942 4.07 -46.30 6.66
N LYS A 943 4.69 -45.73 5.63
CA LYS A 943 4.16 -45.79 4.26
C LYS A 943 4.51 -47.09 3.54
N MET A 944 5.68 -47.69 3.78
CA MET A 944 6.02 -48.97 3.15
C MET A 944 5.20 -50.11 3.75
N ASP A 945 4.94 -50.06 5.05
CA ASP A 945 4.10 -51.03 5.76
C ASP A 945 2.66 -51.07 5.24
N VAL A 946 2.17 -49.97 4.66
CA VAL A 946 0.85 -49.88 4.01
C VAL A 946 0.94 -50.15 2.51
N LEU A 947 1.88 -49.51 1.82
CA LEU A 947 1.97 -49.54 0.35
C LEU A 947 2.29 -50.95 -0.17
N ILE A 948 3.31 -51.60 0.38
CA ILE A 948 3.84 -52.85 -0.20
C ILE A 948 2.80 -53.99 -0.14
N PRO A 949 2.12 -54.23 1.00
CA PRO A 949 1.05 -55.24 1.05
C PRO A 949 -0.09 -54.95 0.07
N HIS A 950 -0.51 -53.69 -0.07
CA HIS A 950 -1.55 -53.32 -1.04
C HIS A 950 -1.10 -53.56 -2.49
N LEU A 951 0.16 -53.27 -2.83
CA LEU A 951 0.67 -53.53 -4.17
C LEU A 951 0.73 -55.03 -4.48
N GLU A 952 1.08 -55.87 -3.51
CA GLU A 952 1.07 -57.33 -3.65
C GLU A 952 -0.35 -57.86 -3.92
N GLU A 953 -1.32 -57.45 -3.10
CA GLU A 953 -2.74 -57.83 -3.27
C GLU A 953 -3.26 -57.46 -4.67
N LEU A 954 -2.95 -56.24 -5.14
CA LEU A 954 -3.38 -55.77 -6.45
C LEU A 954 -2.77 -56.57 -7.61
N ILE A 955 -1.49 -56.94 -7.50
CA ILE A 955 -0.83 -57.75 -8.52
C ILE A 955 -1.40 -59.16 -8.55
N GLU A 956 -1.67 -59.77 -7.38
CA GLU A 956 -2.31 -61.08 -7.29
C GLU A 956 -3.71 -61.09 -7.93
N GLU A 957 -4.46 -59.99 -7.80
CA GLU A 957 -5.77 -59.80 -8.43
C GLU A 957 -5.69 -59.45 -9.93
N GLY A 958 -4.49 -59.23 -10.47
CA GLY A 958 -4.26 -58.90 -11.88
C GLY A 958 -4.56 -57.44 -12.24
N HIS A 959 -4.52 -56.55 -11.25
CA HIS A 959 -4.65 -55.11 -11.41
C HIS A 959 -3.29 -54.44 -11.68
N LYS A 960 -3.32 -53.22 -12.24
CA LYS A 960 -2.11 -52.44 -12.54
C LYS A 960 -2.11 -51.12 -11.78
N ALA A 961 -0.98 -50.83 -11.15
CA ALA A 961 -0.83 -49.67 -10.28
C ALA A 961 0.20 -48.67 -10.79
N LEU A 962 -0.13 -47.38 -10.68
CA LEU A 962 0.81 -46.26 -10.80
C LEU A 962 1.21 -45.80 -9.40
N VAL A 963 2.50 -45.61 -9.15
CA VAL A 963 3.01 -45.09 -7.87
C VAL A 963 3.75 -43.79 -8.11
N PHE A 964 3.25 -42.71 -7.55
CA PHE A 964 3.77 -41.37 -7.70
C PHE A 964 4.44 -40.86 -6.42
N SER A 965 5.59 -40.21 -6.57
CA SER A 965 6.27 -39.48 -5.49
C SER A 965 7.00 -38.26 -6.03
N GLN A 966 7.10 -37.19 -5.24
CA GLN A 966 7.95 -36.06 -5.62
C GLN A 966 9.45 -36.34 -5.44
N PHE A 967 9.78 -37.31 -4.57
CA PHE A 967 11.15 -37.64 -4.20
C PHE A 967 11.59 -38.86 -5.00
N THR A 968 12.51 -38.69 -5.95
CA THR A 968 13.04 -39.82 -6.75
C THR A 968 13.73 -40.86 -5.87
N SER A 969 14.34 -40.43 -4.76
CA SER A 969 14.92 -41.32 -3.75
C SER A 969 13.87 -42.14 -3.01
N MET A 970 12.65 -41.64 -2.83
CA MET A 970 11.55 -42.43 -2.28
C MET A 970 11.13 -43.53 -3.25
N LEU A 971 11.07 -43.22 -4.54
CA LEU A 971 10.82 -44.25 -5.56
C LEU A 971 11.94 -45.30 -5.57
N SER A 972 13.19 -44.91 -5.39
CA SER A 972 14.30 -45.87 -5.27
C SER A 972 14.15 -46.80 -4.06
N ILE A 973 13.65 -46.31 -2.93
CA ILE A 973 13.32 -47.15 -1.77
C ILE A 973 12.22 -48.16 -2.12
N VAL A 974 11.17 -47.72 -2.84
CA VAL A 974 10.12 -48.63 -3.33
C VAL A 974 10.68 -49.67 -4.30
N GLN A 975 11.61 -49.28 -5.19
CA GLN A 975 12.28 -50.21 -6.11
C GLN A 975 12.97 -51.34 -5.36
N GLU A 976 13.72 -51.04 -4.30
CA GLU A 976 14.42 -52.06 -3.51
C GLU A 976 13.46 -53.06 -2.87
N HIS A 977 12.31 -52.60 -2.38
CA HIS A 977 11.27 -53.48 -1.84
C HIS A 977 10.62 -54.36 -2.92
N LEU A 978 10.37 -53.80 -4.11
CA LEU A 978 9.81 -54.55 -5.24
C LEU A 978 10.81 -55.59 -5.78
N ASP A 979 12.09 -55.24 -5.87
CA ASP A 979 13.16 -56.13 -6.30
C ASP A 979 13.31 -57.34 -5.37
N GLN A 980 13.21 -57.13 -4.05
CA GLN A 980 13.26 -58.22 -3.05
C GLN A 980 12.08 -59.18 -3.13
N LYS A 981 10.91 -58.68 -3.54
CA LYS A 981 9.69 -59.46 -3.73
C LYS A 981 9.57 -60.02 -5.15
N GLU A 982 10.60 -59.83 -5.99
CA GLU A 982 10.65 -60.27 -7.39
C GLU A 982 9.48 -59.74 -8.25
N ILE A 983 8.96 -58.55 -7.90
CA ILE A 983 7.84 -57.92 -8.61
C ILE A 983 8.36 -57.15 -9.82
N VAL A 984 7.78 -57.39 -11.00
CA VAL A 984 8.15 -56.69 -12.24
C VAL A 984 7.51 -55.31 -12.30
N TYR A 985 8.34 -54.28 -12.45
CA TYR A 985 7.90 -52.89 -12.55
C TYR A 985 8.64 -52.12 -13.64
N GLU A 986 8.11 -50.94 -13.97
CA GLU A 986 8.78 -49.91 -14.76
C GLU A 986 9.05 -48.65 -13.95
N TYR A 987 10.04 -47.87 -14.36
CA TYR A 987 10.45 -46.64 -13.67
C TYR A 987 10.55 -45.46 -14.64
N LEU A 988 10.07 -44.28 -14.24
CA LEU A 988 10.18 -43.07 -15.05
C LEU A 988 10.43 -41.82 -14.19
N ASP A 989 11.52 -41.12 -14.53
CA ASP A 989 11.92 -39.86 -13.92
C ASP A 989 12.36 -38.81 -14.96
N GLY A 990 12.88 -37.68 -14.48
CA GLY A 990 13.40 -36.61 -15.32
C GLY A 990 14.60 -37.03 -16.20
N GLN A 991 15.41 -38.00 -15.76
CA GLN A 991 16.64 -38.42 -16.44
C GLN A 991 16.42 -39.55 -17.45
N THR A 992 15.29 -40.24 -17.38
CA THR A 992 14.92 -41.36 -18.26
C THR A 992 14.89 -40.91 -19.73
N ARG A 993 15.68 -41.59 -20.59
CA ARG A 993 15.77 -41.34 -22.03
C ARG A 993 14.76 -42.17 -22.84
N ASP A 994 14.67 -43.46 -22.55
CA ASP A 994 13.84 -44.43 -23.30
C ASP A 994 12.40 -44.49 -22.80
N ARG A 995 11.78 -43.32 -22.60
CA ARG A 995 10.45 -43.19 -21.99
C ARG A 995 9.37 -43.95 -22.76
N LYS A 996 9.47 -43.96 -24.09
CA LYS A 996 8.54 -44.64 -25.00
C LYS A 996 8.45 -46.13 -24.69
N GLU A 997 9.60 -46.80 -24.71
CA GLU A 997 9.69 -48.25 -24.56
C GLU A 997 9.14 -48.70 -23.20
N ARG A 998 9.42 -47.94 -22.14
CA ARG A 998 8.90 -48.20 -20.79
C ARG A 998 7.38 -48.04 -20.69
N VAL A 999 6.82 -46.99 -21.30
CA VAL A 999 5.37 -46.76 -21.33
C VAL A 999 4.67 -47.84 -22.16
N GLU A 1000 5.21 -48.19 -23.33
CA GLU A 1000 4.68 -49.26 -24.17
C GLU A 1000 4.71 -50.60 -23.43
N ARG A 1001 5.84 -50.95 -22.81
CA ARG A 1001 5.98 -52.18 -22.02
C ARG A 1001 4.95 -52.23 -20.89
N PHE A 1002 4.81 -51.19 -20.09
CA PHE A 1002 3.80 -51.16 -19.02
C PHE A 1002 2.37 -51.32 -19.55
N GLN A 1003 2.04 -50.75 -20.72
CA GLN A 1003 0.69 -50.89 -21.27
C GLN A 1003 0.42 -52.27 -21.86
N THR A 1004 1.39 -52.89 -22.53
CA THR A 1004 1.19 -54.14 -23.27
C THR A 1004 1.53 -55.41 -22.49
N ASP A 1005 2.56 -55.36 -21.65
CA ASP A 1005 3.07 -56.52 -20.92
C ASP A 1005 2.18 -56.79 -19.70
N LYS A 1006 1.66 -58.02 -19.56
CA LYS A 1006 0.78 -58.38 -18.43
C LYS A 1006 1.54 -58.61 -17.14
N GLU A 1007 2.80 -59.04 -17.23
CA GLU A 1007 3.64 -59.32 -16.05
C GLU A 1007 4.10 -58.02 -15.38
N CYS A 1008 4.16 -56.91 -16.13
CA CYS A 1008 4.50 -55.59 -15.60
C CYS A 1008 3.28 -54.96 -14.89
N GLY A 1009 3.19 -55.20 -13.58
CA GLY A 1009 2.07 -54.76 -12.74
C GLY A 1009 2.18 -53.33 -12.21
N ILE A 1010 3.40 -52.80 -12.04
CA ILE A 1010 3.64 -51.51 -11.36
C ILE A 1010 4.42 -50.55 -12.25
N PHE A 1011 4.05 -49.26 -12.21
CA PHE A 1011 4.84 -48.18 -12.79
C PHE A 1011 5.16 -47.10 -11.75
N LEU A 1012 6.45 -46.94 -11.44
CA LEU A 1012 6.98 -45.90 -10.55
C LEU A 1012 7.27 -44.63 -11.35
N ILE A 1013 6.64 -43.51 -10.98
CA ILE A 1013 6.73 -42.26 -11.74
C ILE A 1013 6.97 -41.08 -10.81
N SER A 1014 8.01 -40.28 -11.03
CA SER A 1014 8.18 -39.04 -10.26
C SER A 1014 7.06 -38.05 -10.58
N LEU A 1015 6.45 -37.35 -9.60
CA LEU A 1015 5.36 -36.39 -9.84
C LEU A 1015 5.73 -35.31 -10.87
N LYS A 1016 6.99 -34.86 -10.85
CA LYS A 1016 7.52 -33.88 -11.82
C LYS A 1016 7.62 -34.46 -13.24
N ALA A 1017 7.99 -35.73 -13.40
CA ALA A 1017 8.00 -36.39 -14.70
C ALA A 1017 6.62 -36.93 -15.09
N GLY A 1018 5.73 -37.10 -14.13
CA GLY A 1018 4.34 -37.53 -14.28
C GLY A 1018 3.42 -36.42 -14.79
N GLY A 1019 3.74 -35.14 -14.57
CA GLY A 1019 2.98 -33.99 -15.10
C GLY A 1019 2.95 -33.86 -16.64
N LEU A 1020 3.59 -34.76 -17.37
CA LEU A 1020 4.08 -34.56 -18.73
C LEU A 1020 3.25 -35.20 -19.87
N GLY A 1021 1.93 -35.25 -19.70
CA GLY A 1021 0.89 -35.70 -20.65
C GLY A 1021 0.85 -37.17 -21.09
N LEU A 1022 1.57 -38.10 -20.44
CA LEU A 1022 1.60 -39.53 -20.79
C LEU A 1022 0.20 -40.21 -20.71
N ASN A 1023 -0.10 -41.09 -21.66
CA ASN A 1023 -1.31 -41.92 -21.64
C ASN A 1023 -1.04 -43.24 -20.90
N LEU A 1024 -1.76 -43.52 -19.80
CA LEU A 1024 -1.53 -44.67 -18.91
C LEU A 1024 -2.85 -45.38 -18.56
N THR A 1025 -3.75 -45.54 -19.53
CA THR A 1025 -5.08 -46.15 -19.36
C THR A 1025 -5.07 -47.62 -18.93
N ALA A 1026 -3.93 -48.31 -19.00
CA ALA A 1026 -3.81 -49.69 -18.55
C ALA A 1026 -3.89 -49.83 -17.01
N ALA A 1027 -3.62 -48.76 -16.26
CA ALA A 1027 -3.70 -48.76 -14.81
C ALA A 1027 -5.10 -48.39 -14.32
N ASP A 1028 -5.57 -49.10 -13.31
CA ASP A 1028 -6.83 -48.87 -12.59
C ASP A 1028 -6.60 -48.39 -11.14
N TYR A 1029 -5.36 -48.49 -10.63
CA TYR A 1029 -4.98 -48.01 -9.31
C TYR A 1029 -3.87 -46.95 -9.39
N VAL A 1030 -3.99 -45.91 -8.57
CA VAL A 1030 -3.02 -44.81 -8.47
C VAL A 1030 -2.69 -44.55 -7.01
N PHE A 1031 -1.42 -44.69 -6.63
CA PHE A 1031 -0.91 -44.35 -5.31
C PHE A 1031 -0.10 -43.06 -5.37
N ILE A 1032 -0.43 -42.11 -4.50
CA ILE A 1032 0.35 -40.88 -4.30
C ILE A 1032 1.01 -41.01 -2.93
N LEU A 1033 2.34 -41.18 -2.93
CA LEU A 1033 3.11 -41.45 -1.72
C LEU A 1033 3.29 -40.21 -0.85
N ASP A 1034 3.21 -39.01 -1.41
CA ASP A 1034 3.44 -37.77 -0.69
C ASP A 1034 2.56 -36.64 -1.23
N PRO A 1035 1.88 -35.88 -0.35
CA PRO A 1035 1.02 -34.79 -0.77
C PRO A 1035 1.84 -33.62 -1.31
N TRP A 1036 1.35 -32.97 -2.35
CA TRP A 1036 1.99 -31.84 -3.02
C TRP A 1036 1.22 -30.55 -2.77
N TRP A 1037 1.90 -29.42 -2.57
CA TRP A 1037 1.26 -28.14 -2.23
C TRP A 1037 0.18 -27.66 -3.20
N ASN A 1038 0.30 -28.00 -4.49
CA ASN A 1038 -0.67 -27.65 -5.53
C ASN A 1038 -1.53 -28.89 -5.87
N PRO A 1039 -2.82 -28.93 -5.47
CA PRO A 1039 -3.72 -30.04 -5.75
C PRO A 1039 -3.85 -30.38 -7.25
N ALA A 1040 -3.72 -29.38 -8.13
CA ALA A 1040 -3.85 -29.59 -9.58
C ALA A 1040 -2.79 -30.56 -10.13
N VAL A 1041 -1.59 -30.61 -9.54
CA VAL A 1041 -0.53 -31.54 -9.95
C VAL A 1041 -0.91 -32.98 -9.63
N GLU A 1042 -1.57 -33.21 -8.49
CA GLU A 1042 -2.06 -34.52 -8.07
C GLU A 1042 -3.23 -34.97 -8.94
N THR A 1043 -4.22 -34.09 -9.15
CA THR A 1043 -5.35 -34.36 -10.04
C THR A 1043 -4.86 -34.69 -11.45
N GLN A 1044 -3.88 -33.94 -11.95
CA GLN A 1044 -3.24 -34.18 -13.23
C GLN A 1044 -2.55 -35.56 -13.31
N ALA A 1045 -1.97 -36.06 -12.21
CA ALA A 1045 -1.35 -37.38 -12.14
C ALA A 1045 -2.41 -38.50 -12.16
N ILE A 1046 -3.50 -38.35 -11.40
CA ILE A 1046 -4.63 -39.30 -11.39
C ILE A 1046 -5.31 -39.36 -12.76
N ASP A 1047 -5.48 -38.20 -13.39
CA ASP A 1047 -6.02 -38.03 -14.75
C ASP A 1047 -5.11 -38.62 -15.85
N ARG A 1048 -4.04 -39.36 -15.52
CA ARG A 1048 -3.27 -40.17 -16.48
C ARG A 1048 -3.81 -41.58 -16.64
N ALA A 1049 -4.38 -42.13 -15.57
CA ALA A 1049 -5.13 -43.38 -15.60
C ALA A 1049 -6.62 -43.13 -15.92
N HIS A 1050 -7.20 -42.03 -15.40
CA HIS A 1050 -8.58 -41.62 -15.68
C HIS A 1050 -8.68 -40.80 -16.96
N ARG A 1051 -8.52 -41.47 -18.11
CA ARG A 1051 -8.60 -40.87 -19.44
C ARG A 1051 -9.58 -41.58 -20.34
N VAL A 1052 -9.94 -40.92 -21.43
CA VAL A 1052 -10.70 -41.50 -22.53
C VAL A 1052 -9.99 -42.75 -23.06
N GLY A 1053 -10.69 -43.89 -23.05
CA GLY A 1053 -10.13 -45.22 -23.31
C GLY A 1053 -10.02 -46.10 -22.05
N GLN A 1054 -10.20 -45.52 -20.87
CA GLN A 1054 -10.36 -46.27 -19.62
C GLN A 1054 -11.73 -46.95 -19.56
N THR A 1055 -11.75 -48.24 -19.30
CA THR A 1055 -12.98 -49.05 -19.17
C THR A 1055 -13.26 -49.47 -17.73
N LYS A 1056 -12.27 -49.35 -16.84
CA LYS A 1056 -12.35 -49.72 -15.43
C LYS A 1056 -12.47 -48.50 -14.51
N ARG A 1057 -13.10 -48.70 -13.35
CA ARG A 1057 -13.12 -47.70 -12.29
C ARG A 1057 -11.69 -47.41 -11.83
N VAL A 1058 -11.35 -46.13 -11.65
CA VAL A 1058 -10.01 -45.73 -11.22
C VAL A 1058 -10.03 -45.40 -9.73
N PHE A 1059 -9.19 -46.08 -8.95
CA PHE A 1059 -9.00 -45.84 -7.52
C PHE A 1059 -7.70 -45.06 -7.31
N ALA A 1060 -7.80 -43.90 -6.65
CA ALA A 1060 -6.67 -43.07 -6.30
C ALA A 1060 -6.51 -43.00 -4.78
N TYR A 1061 -5.40 -43.53 -4.28
CA TYR A 1061 -5.03 -43.58 -2.87
C TYR A 1061 -3.95 -42.56 -2.55
N LYS A 1062 -4.22 -41.65 -1.60
CA LYS A 1062 -3.23 -40.71 -1.06
C LYS A 1062 -2.73 -41.23 0.27
N LEU A 1063 -1.43 -41.52 0.38
CA LEU A 1063 -0.82 -41.96 1.63
C LEU A 1063 -0.41 -40.74 2.45
N ILE A 1064 -0.99 -40.60 3.65
CA ILE A 1064 -0.74 -39.49 4.57
C ILE A 1064 -0.31 -40.03 5.93
N CYS A 1065 0.86 -39.63 6.41
CA CYS A 1065 1.30 -39.98 7.76
C CYS A 1065 0.58 -39.12 8.82
N ARG A 1066 -0.06 -39.77 9.81
CA ARG A 1066 -0.74 -39.09 10.91
C ARG A 1066 0.22 -38.33 11.82
N ASN A 1067 -0.27 -37.25 12.43
CA ASN A 1067 0.50 -36.40 13.36
C ASN A 1067 1.77 -35.82 12.70
N THR A 1068 1.73 -35.60 11.38
CA THR A 1068 2.85 -35.00 10.64
C THR A 1068 2.40 -33.77 9.87
N VAL A 1069 3.39 -33.09 9.29
CA VAL A 1069 3.21 -31.95 8.40
C VAL A 1069 2.36 -32.31 7.18
N GLU A 1070 2.32 -33.58 6.76
CA GLU A 1070 1.52 -34.02 5.61
C GLU A 1070 0.02 -33.93 5.88
N GLU A 1071 -0.41 -34.32 7.08
CA GLU A 1071 -1.79 -34.16 7.53
C GLU A 1071 -2.16 -32.68 7.58
N LYS A 1072 -1.26 -31.83 8.10
CA LYS A 1072 -1.46 -30.36 8.15
C LYS A 1072 -1.51 -29.71 6.78
N ILE A 1073 -0.70 -30.17 5.84
CA ILE A 1073 -0.76 -29.72 4.43
C ILE A 1073 -2.13 -30.08 3.84
N THR A 1074 -2.64 -31.27 4.12
CA THR A 1074 -3.95 -31.73 3.62
C THR A 1074 -5.10 -30.91 4.26
N GLU A 1075 -5.04 -30.66 5.57
CA GLU A 1075 -5.99 -29.78 6.29
C GLU A 1075 -6.01 -28.37 5.67
N LEU A 1076 -4.83 -27.77 5.42
CA LEU A 1076 -4.72 -26.45 4.82
C LEU A 1076 -5.24 -26.41 3.37
N GLN A 1077 -4.98 -27.45 2.58
CA GLN A 1077 -5.52 -27.58 1.23
C GLN A 1077 -7.05 -27.60 1.25
N GLN A 1078 -7.63 -28.37 2.19
CA GLN A 1078 -9.08 -28.50 2.32
C GLN A 1078 -9.72 -27.18 2.77
N GLN A 1079 -9.18 -26.53 3.82
CA GLN A 1079 -9.67 -25.23 4.29
C GLN A 1079 -9.64 -24.16 3.20
N LYS A 1080 -8.55 -24.10 2.42
CA LYS A 1080 -8.42 -23.11 1.32
C LYS A 1080 -9.27 -23.47 0.11
N ARG A 1081 -9.52 -24.77 -0.16
CA ARG A 1081 -10.43 -25.21 -1.22
C ARG A 1081 -11.88 -24.84 -0.90
N GLU A 1082 -12.33 -25.06 0.33
CA GLU A 1082 -13.68 -24.66 0.78
C GLU A 1082 -13.87 -23.14 0.70
N LEU A 1083 -12.83 -22.37 1.03
CA LEU A 1083 -12.84 -20.91 0.87
C LEU A 1083 -12.85 -20.48 -0.61
N ALA A 1084 -12.08 -21.16 -1.47
CA ALA A 1084 -12.00 -20.88 -2.90
C ALA A 1084 -13.28 -21.25 -3.65
N ASP A 1085 -13.93 -22.36 -3.27
CA ASP A 1085 -15.22 -22.79 -3.81
C ASP A 1085 -16.36 -21.86 -3.38
N ALA A 1086 -16.25 -21.22 -2.20
CA ALA A 1086 -17.21 -20.22 -1.71
C ALA A 1086 -17.07 -18.83 -2.36
N ILE A 1087 -15.90 -18.50 -2.95
CA ILE A 1087 -15.57 -17.17 -3.48
C ILE A 1087 -15.46 -17.15 -5.02
N LEU A 1088 -15.41 -18.32 -5.67
CA LEU A 1088 -15.13 -18.53 -7.09
C LEU A 1088 -13.72 -18.07 -7.51
N GLU A 1089 -12.85 -19.08 -7.61
CA GLU A 1089 -11.57 -19.14 -8.35
C GLU A 1089 -10.57 -17.97 -8.12
N GLU A 1090 -9.82 -17.99 -7.01
CA GLU A 1090 -8.42 -17.52 -6.99
C GLU A 1090 -7.68 -17.84 -5.66
N ASN A 1091 -6.38 -18.12 -5.78
CA ASN A 1091 -5.37 -18.36 -4.71
C ASN A 1091 -5.07 -19.82 -4.29
N GLN A 1092 -4.51 -20.64 -5.20
CA GLN A 1092 -3.97 -21.97 -4.85
C GLN A 1092 -2.47 -21.98 -4.47
N SER A 1093 -1.80 -20.83 -4.46
CA SER A 1093 -0.39 -20.74 -4.04
C SER A 1093 -0.28 -20.65 -2.51
N VAL A 1094 -0.47 -21.79 -1.82
CA VAL A 1094 -0.39 -21.93 -0.34
C VAL A 1094 0.90 -21.31 0.23
N LEU A 1095 2.02 -21.40 -0.49
CA LEU A 1095 3.35 -20.97 -0.03
C LEU A 1095 3.62 -19.45 -0.09
N LYS A 1096 2.94 -18.68 -0.95
CA LYS A 1096 3.25 -17.24 -1.11
C LYS A 1096 2.68 -16.40 0.04
N ASN A 1097 1.55 -16.81 0.60
CA ASN A 1097 0.77 -16.09 1.62
C ASN A 1097 0.65 -16.86 2.94
N LEU A 1098 1.70 -17.58 3.36
CA LEU A 1098 1.74 -18.21 4.69
C LEU A 1098 1.73 -17.12 5.77
N SER A 1099 0.71 -17.13 6.63
CA SER A 1099 0.62 -16.29 7.83
C SER A 1099 1.49 -16.86 8.96
N SER A 1100 1.66 -16.11 10.05
CA SER A 1100 2.29 -16.63 11.27
C SER A 1100 1.50 -17.81 11.84
N ASP A 1101 0.17 -17.71 11.79
CA ASP A 1101 -0.74 -18.74 12.30
C ASP A 1101 -0.67 -20.03 11.45
N ASP A 1102 -0.54 -19.90 10.12
CA ASP A 1102 -0.33 -21.04 9.22
C ASP A 1102 0.98 -21.78 9.55
N LEU A 1103 2.04 -21.02 9.92
CA LEU A 1103 3.32 -21.61 10.33
C LEU A 1103 3.24 -22.30 11.69
N GLU A 1104 2.54 -21.70 12.65
CA GLU A 1104 2.30 -22.35 13.93
C GLU A 1104 1.50 -23.64 13.76
N LEU A 1105 0.47 -23.64 12.91
CA LEU A 1105 -0.30 -24.85 12.59
C LEU A 1105 0.57 -25.93 11.96
N LEU A 1106 1.40 -25.59 10.97
CA LEU A 1106 2.29 -26.54 10.28
C LEU A 1106 3.38 -27.14 11.19
N LEU A 1107 3.81 -26.41 12.22
CA LEU A 1107 4.87 -26.80 13.16
C LEU A 1107 4.33 -27.26 14.53
N SER A 1108 3.00 -27.27 14.71
CA SER A 1108 2.34 -27.67 15.96
C SER A 1108 2.43 -29.16 16.27
#